data_AF-A0A968WYV8-F1
#
_entry.id   AF-A0A968WYV8-F1
#
_cell.length_a   1.000
_cell.length_b   1.000
_cell.length_c   1.000
_cell.angle_alpha   90.00
_cell.angle_beta   90.00
_cell.angle_gamma   90.00
#
_symmetry.space_group_name_H-M   'P 1'
#
loop_
_entity.id
_entity.type
_entity.pdbx_description
1 polymer ?
#
loop_
_entity_poly.entity_id
_entity_poly.type
_entity_poly.pdbx_seq_one_letter_code
_entity_poly.pdbx_strand_id
1 'polypeptide(L)'
;MLLRRLKQRLRESGNTHDLRCIATSASLTGNSDDRIAVARFASELFGEPFFEDDIITGEVSDIPATGTHELDADAYRRIQIALDGKRSDAIVTLDKGRLQTHQAQQSSPVHVAGALLQQDARANKLRKLITGSPIPADAVADDVFADLPKPDRVNALAQLVNVLSRSKDATDAPLLSARYHLFLKALESAHVAFHPTKHVTLDHRSKEAKASFEVALCRECGQHYFVGIVDAARSKLVEPNRDPGDSTFGAHFFRPINAADDDLSDEPEEADTSKKAKDKKLDEYELCLVCGNIAKGKTPCTCTDKIRIVKEENAAERPDQIKRCGACGYNASGRDPVRELSYGNDGPHAVIASALYQNLPEGQRKVLAFADGRQEAAFFAWYFEASYRDILSRNLLLAALREMHEVAPKGASIRSLARSLREVFREQGAFDAYKDDIDLLEEAYRSVYREFMTEEKRISLAGVGLAHWSLVLPDQFSVPACFTSGPWSLTTQDARHLISWLFDTMRADFAADMPVEKGVNVSWDDLNVKGQPRSFQLASPHKSDKDRNRFSLRNWDGEQTQRVKFLTKLLCRRDPQLAEGEAKNSAVQALRDVWDAAATHDRAARSPEERLLIAVEDKRRLNPNWWRLRSVSNQETIYRCGICGTLHIHSISNVCTKRHCEGELVETTVAQLPTDHYRALYTEALPSYLRAEEHTAQLNPENAKKFQQDFKEGRIHILSCSTTFEVGVDLGDLNTVFLRNVPPEAFNYAQRVGRAGRRAGSAGVAITYCRRNPHDLYHFIAPERIIRGQSRPPTLFTRNPKIVLRHMTAWALSHFFRSQPQRFVNVQAFFENLLAPSAIADLQAHLQRYQSSLQQSLSQIVPAELHVALGLNDTTWIDQLCGSKSAGAGTDSRLALAELEVSSDYATVTQLMNTAKVANDFGVAKWAQQRAETIASENVLKFLSQRAIIPKYGFPVDVVTLDTQPASRNRASGAVQLQRDLALAISEFAPSSELIANKKVWQSYGLKKVAGKEWPRRHYRRCKTHNSFVEWQPGESEPVLACGCAGRETLTGTYVVPIFGFTSSRLYTPHAPTGKTSRLFATRPYFAGCVGVEPDEIPIRDRAGNLVASLRKASPGRLVMLCEGRMGNRFYVCRDCGFGSLKHERTHRNPHGGNCSGLLDSVSLGHEFETDVLQLQFVLPDHLRSDIGFMYSLAYALAEGAVEMLEVPSSELSATIFVATGQTPRIVLYDNAPGRCWFSVSAGAAYDFAAVYGNCQ
;
A
#
# COMPACT_ATOMS: atom_id res chain seq x y z
N MET A 1 -19.70 12.54 26.73
CA MET A 1 -19.65 11.64 27.92
C MET A 1 -18.41 11.84 28.81
N LEU A 2 -17.17 11.82 28.29
CA LEU A 2 -15.96 12.03 29.12
C LEU A 2 -16.01 13.33 29.93
N LEU A 3 -16.36 14.45 29.29
CA LEU A 3 -16.50 15.75 29.95
C LEU A 3 -17.51 15.70 31.10
N ARG A 4 -18.69 15.09 30.89
CA ARG A 4 -19.70 14.92 31.95
C ARG A 4 -19.18 14.14 33.17
N ARG A 5 -18.42 13.06 32.95
CA ARG A 5 -17.75 12.31 34.03
C ARG A 5 -16.73 13.16 34.78
N LEU A 6 -15.93 13.96 34.07
CA LEU A 6 -14.97 14.89 34.68
C LEU A 6 -15.69 15.91 35.55
N LYS A 7 -16.78 16.51 35.07
CA LYS A 7 -17.61 17.46 35.83
C LYS A 7 -18.17 16.83 37.10
N GLN A 8 -18.77 15.65 36.98
CA GLN A 8 -19.29 14.94 38.15
C GLN A 8 -18.17 14.65 39.17
N ARG A 9 -16.98 14.29 38.69
CA ARG A 9 -15.83 14.05 39.55
C ARG A 9 -15.38 15.30 40.32
N LEU A 10 -15.40 16.46 39.67
CA LEU A 10 -15.06 17.74 40.30
C LEU A 10 -16.09 18.14 41.35
N ARG A 11 -17.39 17.94 41.06
CA ARG A 11 -18.48 18.16 42.03
C ARG A 11 -18.33 17.29 43.27
N GLU A 12 -18.05 16.00 43.09
CA GLU A 12 -17.80 15.07 44.21
C GLU A 12 -16.58 15.44 45.06
N SER A 13 -15.60 16.16 44.50
CA SER A 13 -14.42 16.66 45.23
C SER A 13 -14.68 17.98 45.98
N GLY A 14 -15.93 18.46 46.03
CA GLY A 14 -16.30 19.69 46.71
C GLY A 14 -16.11 20.95 45.87
N ASN A 15 -15.75 20.83 44.59
CA ASN A 15 -15.68 21.98 43.69
C ASN A 15 -17.08 22.26 43.11
N THR A 16 -17.76 23.24 43.71
CA THR A 16 -19.10 23.70 43.32
C THR A 16 -19.07 24.94 42.43
N HIS A 17 -17.88 25.43 42.03
CA HIS A 17 -17.76 26.57 41.14
C HIS A 17 -18.22 26.23 39.72
N ASP A 18 -18.77 27.22 39.02
CA ASP A 18 -19.17 27.10 37.62
C ASP A 18 -17.94 26.86 36.74
N LEU A 19 -17.99 25.78 35.95
CA LEU A 19 -16.89 25.39 35.06
C LEU A 19 -16.93 26.24 33.80
N ARG A 20 -15.98 27.18 33.67
CA ARG A 20 -15.77 27.92 32.43
C ARG A 20 -15.23 26.99 31.34
N CYS A 21 -16.04 26.76 30.31
CA CYS A 21 -15.70 25.91 29.18
C CYS A 21 -15.17 26.78 28.03
N ILE A 22 -13.96 26.51 27.54
CA ILE A 22 -13.35 27.22 26.42
C ILE A 22 -12.94 26.17 25.37
N ALA A 23 -13.38 26.36 24.13
CA ALA A 23 -12.96 25.56 22.99
C ALA A 23 -12.29 26.45 21.95
N THR A 24 -11.34 25.88 21.22
CA THR A 24 -10.69 26.52 20.07
C THR A 24 -10.81 25.59 18.87
N SER A 25 -11.07 26.16 17.69
CA SER A 25 -11.12 25.42 16.43
C SER A 25 -10.30 26.15 15.39
N ALA A 26 -9.57 25.38 14.58
CA ALA A 26 -8.74 25.92 13.50
C ALA A 26 -9.44 25.95 12.14
N SER A 27 -10.61 25.31 12.00
CA SER A 27 -11.26 25.03 10.71
C SER A 27 -12.71 25.50 10.61
N LEU A 28 -13.31 25.93 11.72
CA LEU A 28 -14.65 26.50 11.72
C LEU A 28 -14.53 27.99 11.43
N THR A 29 -14.21 28.32 10.17
CA THR A 29 -14.18 29.70 9.68
C THR A 29 -15.38 29.93 8.80
N GLY A 30 -16.30 30.80 9.24
CA GLY A 30 -17.44 31.18 8.42
C GLY A 30 -18.37 32.17 9.11
N ASN A 31 -19.28 32.73 8.30
CA ASN A 31 -20.04 33.98 8.46
C ASN A 31 -20.98 34.01 9.68
N SER A 32 -21.79 35.07 9.84
CA SER A 32 -22.75 35.23 10.95
C SER A 32 -23.61 33.99 11.20
N ASP A 33 -24.05 33.30 10.14
CA ASP A 33 -24.90 32.11 10.23
C ASP A 33 -24.20 30.88 10.84
N ASP A 34 -22.86 30.79 10.76
CA ASP A 34 -22.10 29.67 11.32
C ASP A 34 -21.94 29.80 12.85
N ARG A 35 -22.02 31.01 13.41
CA ARG A 35 -21.85 31.23 14.87
C ARG A 35 -22.92 30.52 15.70
N ILE A 36 -24.17 30.51 15.23
CA ILE A 36 -25.28 29.81 15.91
C ILE A 36 -25.03 28.29 15.93
N ALA A 37 -24.61 27.73 14.80
CA ALA A 37 -24.32 26.30 14.70
C ALA A 37 -23.13 25.90 15.59
N VAL A 38 -22.08 26.72 15.65
CA VAL A 38 -20.92 26.52 16.54
C VAL A 38 -21.33 26.57 18.01
N ALA A 39 -22.15 27.55 18.40
CA ALA A 39 -22.65 27.70 19.77
C ALA A 39 -23.49 26.49 20.20
N ARG A 40 -24.37 26.00 19.32
CA ARG A 40 -25.15 24.78 19.56
C ARG A 40 -24.24 23.56 19.73
N PHE A 41 -23.27 23.38 18.83
CA PHE A 41 -22.32 22.28 18.92
C PHE A 41 -21.52 22.31 20.22
N ALA A 42 -21.00 23.48 20.62
CA ALA A 42 -20.28 23.66 21.88
C ALA A 42 -21.20 23.31 23.07
N SER A 43 -22.45 23.73 23.03
CA SER A 43 -23.43 23.43 24.07
C SER A 43 -23.65 21.94 24.25
N GLU A 44 -23.81 21.20 23.14
CA GLU A 44 -23.99 19.75 23.16
C GLU A 44 -22.71 19.02 23.61
N LEU A 45 -21.53 19.47 23.17
CA LEU A 45 -20.23 18.89 23.52
C LEU A 45 -19.93 18.99 25.01
N PHE A 46 -20.04 20.20 25.57
CA PHE A 46 -19.76 20.47 26.97
C PHE A 46 -20.92 20.11 27.90
N GLY A 47 -22.15 20.14 27.40
CA GLY A 47 -23.36 20.06 28.21
C GLY A 47 -23.56 21.31 29.07
N GLU A 48 -23.24 22.49 28.55
CA GLU A 48 -23.42 23.83 29.16
C GLU A 48 -24.04 24.76 28.11
N PRO A 49 -24.72 25.86 28.48
CA PRO A 49 -25.17 26.84 27.51
C PRO A 49 -24.00 27.60 26.86
N PHE A 50 -24.02 27.73 25.54
CA PHE A 50 -23.22 28.66 24.75
C PHE A 50 -24.15 29.44 23.81
N PHE A 51 -23.88 30.72 23.64
CA PHE A 51 -24.64 31.65 22.80
C PHE A 51 -23.79 32.18 21.63
N GLU A 52 -24.42 32.87 20.68
CA GLU A 52 -23.74 33.44 19.52
C GLU A 52 -22.62 34.41 19.91
N ASP A 53 -22.86 35.24 20.93
CA ASP A 53 -21.91 36.23 21.45
C ASP A 53 -20.69 35.60 22.15
N ASP A 54 -20.76 34.31 22.52
CA ASP A 54 -19.63 33.58 23.10
C ASP A 54 -18.59 33.14 22.05
N ILE A 55 -18.92 33.28 20.76
CA ILE A 55 -18.06 32.83 19.65
C ILE A 55 -17.10 33.95 19.23
N ILE A 56 -15.83 33.77 19.60
CA ILE A 56 -14.74 34.69 19.23
C ILE A 56 -14.07 34.19 17.95
N THR A 57 -14.16 34.97 16.87
CA THR A 57 -13.49 34.70 15.58
C THR A 57 -12.25 35.60 15.41
N GLY A 58 -11.28 35.18 14.60
CA GLY A 58 -10.14 36.02 14.25
C GLY A 58 -10.53 37.16 13.31
N GLU A 59 -9.89 38.32 13.46
CA GLU A 59 -9.99 39.44 12.52
C GLU A 59 -8.87 39.34 11.48
N VAL A 60 -9.21 39.46 10.20
CA VAL A 60 -8.23 39.50 9.11
C VAL A 60 -7.77 40.95 8.95
N SER A 61 -6.48 41.22 9.16
CA SER A 61 -5.92 42.55 8.93
C SER A 61 -6.06 42.96 7.47
N ASP A 62 -6.63 44.13 7.21
CA ASP A 62 -6.79 44.66 5.85
C ASP A 62 -5.44 44.83 5.14
N ILE A 63 -5.36 44.34 3.90
CA ILE A 63 -4.21 44.59 3.02
C ILE A 63 -4.44 45.98 2.39
N PRO A 64 -3.52 46.95 2.55
CA PRO A 64 -3.68 48.31 2.04
C PRO A 64 -4.12 48.36 0.56
N ALA A 65 -5.00 49.32 0.23
CA ALA A 65 -5.65 49.42 -1.09
C ALA A 65 -4.65 49.52 -2.27
N THR A 66 -3.54 50.22 -2.08
CA THR A 66 -2.51 50.45 -3.10
C THR A 66 -1.14 50.56 -2.44
N GLY A 67 -0.18 49.75 -2.90
CA GLY A 67 1.24 50.05 -2.65
C GLY A 67 1.59 51.38 -3.31
N THR A 68 2.40 52.20 -2.65
CA THR A 68 2.81 53.51 -3.19
C THR A 68 3.86 53.37 -4.29
N HIS A 69 4.55 52.22 -4.36
CA HIS A 69 5.69 51.97 -5.24
C HIS A 69 5.65 50.56 -5.83
N GLU A 70 6.25 50.36 -7.00
CA GLU A 70 6.40 49.05 -7.62
C GLU A 70 7.89 48.71 -7.74
N LEU A 71 8.32 47.61 -7.11
CA LEU A 71 9.70 47.13 -7.17
C LEU A 71 9.95 46.33 -8.45
N ASP A 72 11.14 46.49 -9.04
CA ASP A 72 11.59 45.62 -10.13
C ASP A 72 11.85 44.19 -9.63
N ALA A 73 11.82 43.21 -10.54
CA ALA A 73 11.99 41.80 -10.15
C ALA A 73 13.37 41.50 -9.53
N ASP A 74 14.42 42.22 -9.96
CA ASP A 74 15.78 42.06 -9.43
C ASP A 74 15.91 42.62 -7.99
N ALA A 75 15.08 43.57 -7.59
CA ALA A 75 15.03 44.11 -6.23
C ALA A 75 14.70 43.01 -5.22
N TYR A 76 13.79 42.08 -5.55
CA TYR A 76 13.49 40.94 -4.67
C TYR A 76 14.71 40.03 -4.48
N ARG A 77 15.48 39.76 -5.55
CA ARG A 77 16.73 39.02 -5.46
C ARG A 77 17.75 39.73 -4.56
N ARG A 78 17.88 41.06 -4.70
CA ARG A 78 18.78 41.87 -3.86
C ARG A 78 18.35 41.87 -2.39
N ILE A 79 17.04 41.97 -2.10
CA ILE A 79 16.50 41.83 -0.74
C ILE A 79 16.82 40.44 -0.18
N GLN A 80 16.65 39.38 -0.97
CA GLN A 80 16.99 38.02 -0.53
C GLN A 80 18.47 37.90 -0.13
N ILE A 81 19.40 38.37 -0.97
CA ILE A 81 20.84 38.37 -0.68
C ILE A 81 21.13 39.16 0.62
N ALA A 82 20.45 40.28 0.82
CA ALA A 82 20.61 41.09 2.03
C ALA A 82 20.07 40.39 3.29
N LEU A 83 18.94 39.69 3.19
CA LEU A 83 18.39 38.86 4.26
C LEU A 83 19.32 37.69 4.61
N ASP A 84 19.91 37.03 3.61
CA ASP A 84 20.89 35.94 3.80
C ASP A 84 22.17 36.45 4.46
N GLY A 85 22.67 37.62 4.03
CA GLY A 85 23.83 38.28 4.59
C GLY A 85 23.58 39.03 5.90
N LYS A 86 22.34 39.04 6.42
CA LYS A 86 21.90 39.81 7.59
C LYS A 86 22.26 41.32 7.53
N ARG A 87 22.15 41.93 6.35
CA ARG A 87 22.57 43.31 6.04
C ARG A 87 21.37 44.24 5.89
N SER A 88 21.01 45.00 6.93
CA SER A 88 19.90 45.97 6.88
C SER A 88 20.20 47.17 5.97
N ASP A 89 21.46 47.60 5.92
CA ASP A 89 21.98 48.72 5.10
C ASP A 89 21.79 48.48 3.58
N ALA A 90 22.00 47.25 3.13
CA ALA A 90 21.79 46.85 1.75
C ALA A 90 20.31 46.90 1.32
N ILE A 91 19.38 46.78 2.27
CA ILE A 91 17.93 46.89 2.01
C ILE A 91 17.51 48.36 1.98
N VAL A 92 18.05 49.17 2.91
CA VAL A 92 17.79 50.62 2.96
C VAL A 92 18.29 51.35 1.71
N THR A 93 19.36 50.87 1.08
CA THR A 93 19.87 51.46 -0.18
C THR A 93 18.96 51.21 -1.39
N LEU A 94 18.12 50.16 -1.34
CA LEU A 94 17.09 49.90 -2.37
C LEU A 94 15.91 50.87 -2.29
N ASP A 95 15.72 51.51 -1.14
CA ASP A 95 14.55 52.32 -0.80
C ASP A 95 14.61 53.79 -1.33
N LYS A 96 15.68 54.23 -2.01
CA LYS A 96 15.83 55.61 -2.54
C LYS A 96 15.45 56.73 -1.52
N GLY A 97 15.60 56.48 -0.22
CA GLY A 97 15.48 57.48 0.86
C GLY A 97 14.06 57.80 1.33
N ARG A 98 13.16 56.81 1.48
CA ARG A 98 11.74 57.02 1.80
C ARG A 98 11.26 56.39 3.11
N LEU A 99 11.94 55.36 3.61
CA LEU A 99 11.89 54.94 5.01
C LEU A 99 12.53 56.05 5.86
N GLN A 100 11.92 56.44 6.98
CA GLN A 100 12.56 57.36 7.92
C GLN A 100 13.90 56.75 8.38
N THR A 101 14.99 57.24 7.81
CA THR A 101 16.29 56.57 7.69
C THR A 101 17.02 56.34 9.02
N HIS A 102 16.61 57.02 10.09
CA HIS A 102 17.27 56.93 11.39
C HIS A 102 16.82 55.74 12.27
N GLN A 103 15.59 55.22 12.12
CA GLN A 103 15.13 54.03 12.90
C GLN A 103 15.37 52.70 12.17
N ALA A 104 15.46 52.71 10.84
CA ALA A 104 15.65 51.51 10.02
C ALA A 104 17.06 50.89 10.14
N GLN A 105 18.10 51.68 10.43
CA GLN A 105 19.47 51.19 10.58
C GLN A 105 19.70 50.38 11.88
N GLN A 106 18.87 50.56 12.91
CA GLN A 106 18.93 49.83 14.18
C GLN A 106 17.99 48.62 14.24
N SER A 107 17.15 48.43 13.21
CA SER A 107 16.15 47.36 13.13
C SER A 107 16.71 46.13 12.40
N SER A 108 16.22 44.94 12.76
CA SER A 108 16.72 43.71 12.12
C SER A 108 16.36 43.66 10.63
N PRO A 109 17.17 43.02 9.76
CA PRO A 109 16.95 43.00 8.31
C PRO A 109 15.55 42.55 7.88
N VAL A 110 14.97 41.57 8.59
CA VAL A 110 13.62 41.06 8.33
C VAL A 110 12.50 42.09 8.54
N HIS A 111 12.66 43.02 9.49
CA HIS A 111 11.69 44.09 9.75
C HIS A 111 11.84 45.23 8.75
N VAL A 112 13.08 45.56 8.36
CA VAL A 112 13.36 46.56 7.31
C VAL A 112 12.81 46.11 5.95
N ALA A 113 13.04 44.85 5.58
CA ALA A 113 12.44 44.25 4.39
C ALA A 113 10.91 44.28 4.46
N GLY A 114 10.35 43.96 5.63
CA GLY A 114 8.90 43.97 5.83
C GLY A 114 8.27 45.34 5.62
N ALA A 115 8.85 46.39 6.21
CA ALA A 115 8.39 47.77 6.02
C ALA A 115 8.43 48.22 4.55
N LEU A 116 9.48 47.84 3.81
CA LEU A 116 9.61 48.14 2.38
C LEU A 116 8.54 47.40 1.55
N LEU A 117 8.36 46.10 1.79
CA LEU A 117 7.43 45.26 1.01
C LEU A 117 5.96 45.57 1.29
N GLN A 118 5.61 46.11 2.46
CA GLN A 118 4.26 46.61 2.73
C GLN A 118 3.87 47.80 1.83
N GLN A 119 4.86 48.53 1.32
CA GLN A 119 4.67 49.65 0.39
C GLN A 119 4.72 49.22 -1.09
N ASP A 120 5.09 47.97 -1.38
CA ASP A 120 5.21 47.45 -2.74
C ASP A 120 3.85 47.01 -3.32
N ALA A 121 3.53 47.52 -4.51
CA ALA A 121 2.28 47.27 -5.22
C ALA A 121 2.16 45.80 -5.66
N ARG A 122 3.26 45.18 -6.12
CA ARG A 122 3.29 43.75 -6.52
C ARG A 122 3.09 42.84 -5.31
N ALA A 123 3.76 43.11 -4.20
CA ALA A 123 3.56 42.41 -2.94
C ALA A 123 2.09 42.48 -2.46
N ASN A 124 1.49 43.67 -2.45
CA ASN A 124 0.10 43.85 -2.03
C ASN A 124 -0.89 43.21 -3.02
N LYS A 125 -0.63 43.28 -4.33
CA LYS A 125 -1.44 42.61 -5.36
C LYS A 125 -1.40 41.09 -5.19
N LEU A 126 -0.21 40.51 -5.03
CA LEU A 126 -0.03 39.09 -4.74
C LEU A 126 -0.83 38.66 -3.49
N ARG A 127 -0.65 39.37 -2.37
CA ARG A 127 -1.34 39.06 -1.11
C ARG A 127 -2.86 39.09 -1.28
N LYS A 128 -3.40 40.04 -2.05
CA LYS A 128 -4.85 40.12 -2.33
C LYS A 128 -5.35 38.97 -3.20
N LEU A 129 -4.66 38.66 -4.29
CA LEU A 129 -5.06 37.60 -5.22
C LEU A 129 -5.20 36.24 -4.52
N ILE A 130 -4.24 35.91 -3.65
CA ILE A 130 -4.20 34.61 -2.97
C ILE A 130 -5.01 34.58 -1.66
N THR A 131 -5.64 35.70 -1.27
CA THR A 131 -6.51 35.75 -0.09
C THR A 131 -7.94 35.36 -0.50
N GLY A 132 -8.38 34.17 -0.10
CA GLY A 132 -9.78 33.73 -0.20
C GLY A 132 -10.03 32.55 -1.15
N SER A 133 -9.20 32.32 -2.17
CA SER A 133 -9.32 31.14 -3.05
C SER A 133 -7.97 30.70 -3.60
N PRO A 134 -7.76 29.38 -3.81
CA PRO A 134 -6.56 28.89 -4.47
C PRO A 134 -6.57 29.34 -5.94
N ILE A 135 -5.40 29.78 -6.43
CA ILE A 135 -5.22 30.23 -7.82
C ILE A 135 -3.98 29.51 -8.40
N PRO A 136 -4.01 29.07 -9.66
CA PRO A 136 -2.81 28.55 -10.35
C PRO A 136 -1.64 29.54 -10.30
N ALA A 137 -0.44 29.04 -9.98
CA ALA A 137 0.73 29.90 -9.76
C ALA A 137 1.17 30.66 -11.03
N ASP A 138 0.99 30.06 -12.20
CA ASP A 138 1.21 30.68 -13.51
C ASP A 138 0.22 31.83 -13.76
N ALA A 139 -1.05 31.66 -13.42
CA ALA A 139 -2.06 32.73 -13.50
C ALA A 139 -1.73 33.91 -12.57
N VAL A 140 -1.27 33.63 -11.33
CA VAL A 140 -0.80 34.67 -10.41
C VAL A 140 0.44 35.38 -10.96
N ALA A 141 1.39 34.62 -11.52
CA ALA A 141 2.61 35.17 -12.10
C ALA A 141 2.31 36.06 -13.33
N ASP A 142 1.37 35.66 -14.18
CA ASP A 142 0.91 36.43 -15.33
C ASP A 142 0.25 37.75 -14.94
N ASP A 143 -0.45 37.79 -13.81
CA ASP A 143 -1.10 39.02 -13.33
C ASP A 143 -0.14 39.93 -12.55
N VAL A 144 0.75 39.38 -11.72
CA VAL A 144 1.70 40.18 -10.91
C VAL A 144 2.89 40.68 -11.73
N PHE A 145 3.38 39.91 -12.70
CA PHE A 145 4.57 40.21 -13.52
C PHE A 145 4.25 40.29 -15.02
N ALA A 146 3.14 40.93 -15.37
CA ALA A 146 2.69 41.07 -16.75
C ALA A 146 3.72 41.78 -17.66
N ASP A 147 4.61 42.58 -17.08
CA ASP A 147 5.71 43.31 -17.73
C ASP A 147 6.89 42.42 -18.15
N LEU A 148 7.06 41.23 -17.54
CA LEU A 148 8.15 40.32 -17.86
C LEU A 148 7.78 39.34 -18.99
N PRO A 149 8.78 38.77 -19.71
CA PRO A 149 8.56 37.63 -20.60
C PRO A 149 7.97 36.43 -19.84
N LYS A 150 7.02 35.71 -20.47
CA LYS A 150 6.34 34.54 -19.85
C LYS A 150 7.27 33.53 -19.14
N PRO A 151 8.44 33.14 -19.70
CA PRO A 151 9.33 32.19 -19.05
C PRO A 151 9.88 32.65 -17.69
N ASP A 152 9.96 33.96 -17.46
CA ASP A 152 10.62 34.53 -16.27
C ASP A 152 9.64 34.81 -15.12
N ARG A 153 8.33 34.91 -15.42
CA ARG A 153 7.29 35.34 -14.47
C ARG A 153 7.18 34.44 -13.24
N VAL A 154 7.19 33.12 -13.44
CA VAL A 154 7.05 32.15 -12.34
C VAL A 154 8.26 32.20 -11.40
N ASN A 155 9.47 32.40 -11.94
CA ASN A 155 10.67 32.55 -11.13
C ASN A 155 10.64 33.86 -10.32
N ALA A 156 10.21 34.97 -10.94
CA ALA A 156 10.01 36.24 -10.24
C ALA A 156 8.96 36.14 -9.12
N LEU A 157 7.84 35.45 -9.37
CA LEU A 157 6.84 35.16 -8.35
C LEU A 157 7.42 34.34 -7.18
N ALA A 158 8.19 33.29 -7.47
CA ALA A 158 8.82 32.48 -6.44
C ALA A 158 9.78 33.30 -5.55
N GLN A 159 10.54 34.22 -6.15
CA GLN A 159 11.42 35.13 -5.42
C GLN A 159 10.63 36.09 -4.51
N LEU A 160 9.55 36.69 -5.03
CA LEU A 160 8.67 37.56 -4.26
C LEU A 160 8.03 36.82 -3.07
N VAL A 161 7.49 35.62 -3.29
CA VAL A 161 6.91 34.77 -2.24
C VAL A 161 7.96 34.43 -1.17
N ASN A 162 9.18 34.08 -1.57
CA ASN A 162 10.27 33.75 -0.66
C ASN A 162 10.64 34.94 0.24
N VAL A 163 10.81 36.12 -0.35
CA VAL A 163 11.15 37.35 0.38
C VAL A 163 10.02 37.77 1.33
N LEU A 164 8.75 37.70 0.89
CA LEU A 164 7.59 38.00 1.75
C LEU A 164 7.46 37.00 2.92
N SER A 165 7.74 35.72 2.68
CA SER A 165 7.64 34.68 3.72
C SER A 165 8.73 34.80 4.80
N ARG A 166 9.83 35.51 4.50
CA ARG A 166 10.97 35.75 5.39
C ARG A 166 10.94 37.12 6.07
N SER A 167 10.16 38.05 5.54
CA SER A 167 10.05 39.42 6.04
C SER A 167 8.95 39.52 7.08
N LYS A 168 9.15 40.36 8.10
CA LYS A 168 8.24 40.50 9.24
C LYS A 168 7.67 41.90 9.34
N ASP A 169 6.41 42.01 9.77
CA ASP A 169 5.79 43.28 10.11
C ASP A 169 6.14 43.75 11.54
N ALA A 170 5.57 44.89 11.96
CA ALA A 170 5.77 45.44 13.29
C ALA A 170 5.23 44.55 14.44
N THR A 171 4.40 43.56 14.13
CA THR A 171 3.87 42.57 15.09
C THR A 171 4.71 41.29 15.16
N ASP A 172 5.86 41.27 14.47
CA ASP A 172 6.76 40.12 14.32
C ASP A 172 6.13 38.95 13.50
N ALA A 173 5.01 39.21 12.82
CA ALA A 173 4.33 38.25 11.95
C ALA A 173 4.92 38.28 10.53
N PRO A 174 5.03 37.12 9.84
CA PRO A 174 5.47 37.10 8.45
C PRO A 174 4.46 37.81 7.55
N LEU A 175 4.94 38.57 6.56
CA LEU A 175 4.05 39.29 5.63
C LEU A 175 3.19 38.37 4.77
N LEU A 176 3.65 37.14 4.55
CA LEU A 176 2.95 36.12 3.78
C LEU A 176 3.19 34.73 4.38
N SER A 177 2.12 33.95 4.55
CA SER A 177 2.17 32.51 4.76
C SER A 177 1.54 31.81 3.57
N ALA A 178 2.38 31.45 2.59
CA ALA A 178 1.93 30.80 1.36
C ALA A 178 2.12 29.28 1.43
N ARG A 179 1.23 28.55 0.74
CA ARG A 179 1.36 27.10 0.52
C ARG A 179 1.19 26.79 -0.97
N TYR A 180 2.11 26.01 -1.50
CA TYR A 180 2.00 25.45 -2.85
C TYR A 180 1.32 24.09 -2.76
N HIS A 181 0.30 23.89 -3.58
CA HIS A 181 -0.46 22.65 -3.68
C HIS A 181 -0.18 22.03 -5.06
N LEU A 182 0.51 20.90 -5.08
CA LEU A 182 0.83 20.17 -6.30
C LEU A 182 0.06 18.85 -6.34
N PHE A 183 -0.78 18.67 -7.35
CA PHE A 183 -1.52 17.44 -7.58
C PHE A 183 -0.87 16.65 -8.72
N LEU A 184 -0.50 15.40 -8.45
CA LEU A 184 0.11 14.49 -9.40
C LEU A 184 -0.83 13.32 -9.62
N LYS A 185 -1.18 13.00 -10.87
CA LYS A 185 -2.05 11.86 -11.19
C LYS A 185 -1.22 10.63 -11.54
N ALA A 186 -1.62 9.48 -11.01
CA ALA A 186 -1.10 8.18 -11.44
C ALA A 186 -1.49 7.89 -12.89
N LEU A 187 -0.57 7.30 -13.67
CA LEU A 187 -0.94 6.78 -14.98
C LEU A 187 -2.00 5.69 -14.80
N GLU A 188 -3.11 5.83 -15.53
CA GLU A 188 -4.23 4.93 -15.41
C GLU A 188 -3.82 3.57 -15.96
N SER A 189 -3.52 3.50 -17.25
CA SER A 189 -2.99 2.32 -17.93
C SER A 189 -2.62 2.65 -19.36
N ALA A 190 -1.72 1.90 -19.96
CA ALA A 190 -1.45 2.03 -21.38
C ALA A 190 -2.50 1.28 -22.20
N HIS A 191 -3.18 2.01 -23.08
CA HIS A 191 -4.09 1.46 -24.06
C HIS A 191 -3.55 1.66 -25.47
N VAL A 192 -3.69 0.63 -26.30
CA VAL A 192 -3.35 0.69 -27.72
C VAL A 192 -4.63 0.65 -28.54
N ALA A 193 -4.74 1.60 -29.47
CA ALA A 193 -5.76 1.60 -30.51
C ALA A 193 -5.06 1.54 -31.86
N PHE A 194 -5.56 0.70 -32.76
CA PHE A 194 -4.97 0.50 -34.09
C PHE A 194 -5.72 1.23 -35.21
N HIS A 195 -6.97 1.65 -34.95
CA HIS A 195 -7.85 2.30 -35.91
C HIS A 195 -8.44 3.60 -35.32
N PRO A 196 -8.54 4.70 -36.10
CA PRO A 196 -8.13 4.83 -37.51
C PRO A 196 -6.61 4.89 -37.71
N THR A 197 -5.86 5.32 -36.69
CA THR A 197 -4.40 5.33 -36.69
C THR A 197 -3.88 4.62 -35.45
N LYS A 198 -2.71 3.97 -35.58
CA LYS A 198 -2.03 3.31 -34.46
C LYS A 198 -1.55 4.37 -33.48
N HIS A 199 -2.07 4.36 -32.26
CA HIS A 199 -1.65 5.27 -31.20
C HIS A 199 -1.73 4.60 -29.82
N VAL A 200 -0.95 5.12 -28.88
CA VAL A 200 -0.91 4.69 -27.49
C VAL A 200 -1.44 5.84 -26.64
N THR A 201 -2.35 5.54 -25.70
CA THR A 201 -2.87 6.48 -24.71
C THR A 201 -2.56 5.98 -23.32
N LEU A 202 -2.36 6.89 -22.36
CA LEU A 202 -2.09 6.56 -20.95
C LEU A 202 -3.31 6.84 -20.03
N ASP A 203 -4.39 7.34 -20.61
CA ASP A 203 -5.69 7.56 -19.98
C ASP A 203 -6.70 6.49 -20.43
N HIS A 204 -7.79 6.36 -19.69
CA HIS A 204 -8.84 5.38 -19.94
C HIS A 204 -9.68 5.78 -21.16
N ARG A 205 -9.49 5.01 -22.24
CA ARG A 205 -10.18 5.08 -23.55
C ARG A 205 -9.93 6.38 -24.34
N SER A 206 -9.45 6.22 -25.58
CA SER A 206 -9.48 7.29 -26.57
C SER A 206 -10.94 7.61 -26.93
N LYS A 207 -11.35 8.89 -26.85
CA LYS A 207 -12.69 9.33 -27.27
C LYS A 207 -12.94 9.11 -28.77
N GLU A 208 -11.89 8.89 -29.56
CA GLU A 208 -11.94 8.81 -31.02
C GLU A 208 -11.91 7.37 -31.56
N ALA A 209 -11.44 6.40 -30.77
CA ALA A 209 -11.28 5.01 -31.22
C ALA A 209 -12.52 4.14 -30.94
N LYS A 210 -12.93 3.33 -31.92
CA LYS A 210 -14.03 2.34 -31.74
C LYS A 210 -13.66 1.20 -30.78
N ALA A 211 -12.39 0.85 -30.70
CA ALA A 211 -11.86 -0.15 -29.77
C ALA A 211 -10.45 0.25 -29.30
N SER A 212 -10.19 0.05 -28.02
CA SER A 212 -8.88 0.25 -27.39
C SER A 212 -8.61 -0.91 -26.43
N PHE A 213 -7.37 -1.39 -26.39
CA PHE A 213 -7.00 -2.57 -25.60
C PHE A 213 -5.96 -2.19 -24.55
N GLU A 214 -6.20 -2.55 -23.29
CA GLU A 214 -5.21 -2.39 -22.21
C GLU A 214 -4.02 -3.32 -22.47
N VAL A 215 -2.81 -2.83 -22.20
CA VAL A 215 -1.56 -3.53 -22.52
C VAL A 215 -0.65 -3.71 -21.31
N ALA A 216 -0.08 -4.90 -21.20
CA ALA A 216 0.99 -5.25 -20.26
C ALA A 216 2.29 -5.60 -21.00
N LEU A 217 3.45 -5.38 -20.38
CA LEU A 217 4.77 -5.63 -20.98
C LEU A 217 5.60 -6.64 -20.19
N CYS A 218 6.29 -7.53 -20.89
CA CYS A 218 7.31 -8.38 -20.27
C CYS A 218 8.48 -7.53 -19.75
N ARG A 219 8.86 -7.72 -18.48
CA ARG A 219 9.96 -6.98 -17.82
C ARG A 219 11.33 -7.19 -18.46
N GLU A 220 11.53 -8.34 -19.13
CA GLU A 220 12.81 -8.71 -19.72
C GLU A 220 12.87 -8.33 -21.22
N CYS A 221 11.96 -8.86 -22.04
CA CYS A 221 12.02 -8.68 -23.50
C CYS A 221 11.19 -7.50 -24.03
N GLY A 222 10.24 -6.95 -23.26
CA GLY A 222 9.34 -5.90 -23.71
C GLY A 222 8.16 -6.38 -24.57
N GLN A 223 7.94 -7.70 -24.72
CA GLN A 223 6.76 -8.24 -25.40
C GLN A 223 5.48 -7.69 -24.77
N HIS A 224 4.57 -7.20 -25.61
CA HIS A 224 3.29 -6.70 -25.16
C HIS A 224 2.21 -7.80 -25.14
N TYR A 225 1.24 -7.66 -24.24
CA TYR A 225 0.11 -8.56 -24.04
C TYR A 225 -1.16 -7.71 -23.90
N PHE A 226 -2.25 -8.13 -24.54
CA PHE A 226 -3.56 -7.54 -24.28
C PHE A 226 -4.13 -8.12 -22.99
N VAL A 227 -4.69 -7.25 -22.15
CA VAL A 227 -5.24 -7.62 -20.85
C VAL A 227 -6.76 -7.50 -20.89
N GLY A 228 -7.47 -8.53 -20.43
CA GLY A 228 -8.93 -8.49 -20.32
C GLY A 228 -9.58 -9.84 -20.04
N ILE A 229 -10.90 -9.87 -20.04
CA ILE A 229 -11.73 -11.08 -19.97
C ILE A 229 -12.60 -11.17 -21.22
N VAL A 230 -12.84 -12.38 -21.71
CA VAL A 230 -13.76 -12.59 -22.85
C VAL A 230 -15.19 -12.61 -22.30
N ASP A 231 -15.97 -11.60 -22.63
CA ASP A 231 -17.41 -11.61 -22.42
C ASP A 231 -18.05 -12.52 -23.48
N ALA A 232 -18.52 -13.69 -23.04
CA ALA A 232 -19.11 -14.68 -23.94
C ALA A 232 -20.43 -14.21 -24.57
N ALA A 233 -21.22 -13.39 -23.86
CA ALA A 233 -22.50 -12.88 -24.37
C ALA A 233 -22.29 -11.83 -25.46
N ARG A 234 -21.27 -10.97 -25.29
CA ARG A 234 -20.95 -9.89 -26.25
C ARG A 234 -19.90 -10.28 -27.29
N SER A 235 -19.21 -11.41 -27.11
CA SER A 235 -18.04 -11.81 -27.92
C SER A 235 -16.96 -10.72 -28.00
N LYS A 236 -16.73 -10.01 -26.89
CA LYS A 236 -15.78 -8.89 -26.81
C LYS A 236 -14.76 -9.08 -25.69
N LEU A 237 -13.57 -8.51 -25.89
CA LEU A 237 -12.61 -8.37 -24.81
C LEU A 237 -13.03 -7.18 -23.94
N VAL A 238 -13.31 -7.44 -22.66
CA VAL A 238 -13.74 -6.44 -21.68
C VAL A 238 -12.72 -6.34 -20.55
N GLU A 239 -12.86 -5.30 -19.72
CA GLU A 239 -11.99 -5.04 -18.59
C GLU A 239 -11.99 -6.20 -17.57
N PRO A 240 -10.83 -6.48 -16.95
CA PRO A 240 -10.71 -7.57 -15.99
C PRO A 240 -11.42 -7.27 -14.67
N ASN A 241 -12.05 -8.28 -14.07
CA ASN A 241 -12.63 -8.18 -12.73
C ASN A 241 -11.55 -8.34 -11.67
N ARG A 242 -11.35 -7.30 -10.85
CA ARG A 242 -10.31 -7.25 -9.80
C ARG A 242 -10.86 -7.48 -8.38
N ASP A 243 -12.12 -7.87 -8.21
CA ASP A 243 -12.68 -8.22 -6.89
C ASP A 243 -12.36 -9.67 -6.52
N PRO A 244 -11.49 -9.95 -5.52
CA PRO A 244 -11.11 -11.32 -5.12
C PRO A 244 -12.27 -12.16 -4.55
N GLY A 245 -13.38 -11.52 -4.17
CA GLY A 245 -14.62 -12.19 -3.74
C GLY A 245 -15.50 -12.67 -4.89
N ASP A 246 -15.24 -12.23 -6.12
CA ASP A 246 -16.05 -12.59 -7.31
C ASP A 246 -15.56 -13.88 -7.97
N SER A 247 -16.49 -14.69 -8.47
CA SER A 247 -16.17 -15.91 -9.23
C SER A 247 -15.46 -15.66 -10.55
N THR A 248 -15.59 -14.45 -11.11
CA THR A 248 -14.94 -14.01 -12.36
C THR A 248 -13.62 -13.27 -12.11
N PHE A 249 -13.15 -13.24 -10.85
CA PHE A 249 -11.89 -12.60 -10.47
C PHE A 249 -10.69 -13.10 -11.30
N GLY A 250 -9.94 -12.15 -11.85
CA GLY A 250 -8.69 -12.40 -12.55
C GLY A 250 -8.52 -11.52 -13.78
N ALA A 251 -7.40 -11.70 -14.47
CA ALA A 251 -7.14 -11.09 -15.76
C ALA A 251 -6.58 -12.15 -16.69
N HIS A 252 -6.98 -12.15 -17.95
CA HIS A 252 -6.33 -12.98 -18.96
C HIS A 252 -5.35 -12.12 -19.76
N PHE A 253 -4.20 -12.71 -20.06
CA PHE A 253 -3.17 -12.11 -20.87
C PHE A 253 -3.15 -12.78 -22.24
N PHE A 254 -3.30 -11.99 -23.29
CA PHE A 254 -3.31 -12.47 -24.65
C PHE A 254 -2.07 -11.96 -25.38
N ARG A 255 -1.25 -12.88 -25.85
CA ARG A 255 -0.05 -12.56 -26.63
C ARG A 255 -0.38 -12.58 -28.12
N PRO A 256 -0.05 -11.52 -28.90
CA PRO A 256 -0.07 -11.60 -30.36
C PRO A 256 0.91 -12.67 -30.88
N ILE A 257 0.48 -13.46 -31.86
CA ILE A 257 1.31 -14.46 -32.54
C ILE A 257 1.41 -14.18 -34.04
N ASN A 258 2.59 -14.43 -34.61
CA ASN A 258 2.84 -14.37 -36.05
C ASN A 258 2.76 -15.77 -36.68
N ALA A 259 2.66 -15.88 -38.00
CA ALA A 259 2.61 -17.17 -38.70
C ALA A 259 3.88 -18.06 -38.54
N ALA A 260 5.00 -17.49 -38.10
CA ALA A 260 6.22 -18.23 -37.78
C ALA A 260 6.26 -18.78 -36.34
N ASP A 261 5.29 -18.43 -35.47
CA ASP A 261 5.21 -18.93 -34.09
C ASP A 261 4.54 -20.32 -33.99
N ASP A 262 4.06 -20.90 -35.10
CA ASP A 262 3.28 -22.16 -35.15
C ASP A 262 4.12 -23.41 -34.75
N ASP A 263 5.45 -23.30 -34.62
CA ASP A 263 6.36 -24.38 -34.18
C ASP A 263 6.57 -24.45 -32.65
N LEU A 264 5.86 -23.65 -31.85
CA LEU A 264 6.05 -23.56 -30.39
C LEU A 264 5.41 -24.69 -29.56
N SER A 265 5.07 -25.83 -30.15
CA SER A 265 4.66 -27.00 -29.38
C SER A 265 5.86 -27.69 -28.70
N ASP A 266 5.89 -27.59 -27.37
CA ASP A 266 6.51 -28.52 -26.45
C ASP A 266 8.04 -28.72 -26.53
N GLU A 267 8.79 -27.86 -25.82
CA GLU A 267 9.62 -28.39 -24.72
C GLU A 267 9.58 -27.42 -23.51
N PRO A 268 9.24 -27.90 -22.30
CA PRO A 268 9.50 -27.13 -21.09
C PRO A 268 11.02 -26.99 -20.93
N GLU A 269 11.54 -25.79 -20.65
CA GLU A 269 12.78 -25.71 -19.86
C GLU A 269 12.55 -26.55 -18.60
N GLU A 270 13.23 -27.69 -18.50
CA GLU A 270 12.95 -28.85 -17.65
C GLU A 270 12.75 -28.51 -16.16
N ALA A 271 11.53 -28.11 -15.80
CA ALA A 271 11.18 -27.74 -14.43
C ALA A 271 9.86 -28.35 -13.94
N ASP A 272 9.04 -28.97 -14.80
CA ASP A 272 7.75 -29.50 -14.34
C ASP A 272 7.32 -30.75 -15.13
N THR A 273 7.90 -31.91 -14.81
CA THR A 273 7.40 -33.20 -15.28
C THR A 273 6.32 -33.72 -14.34
N SER A 274 5.13 -33.13 -14.39
CA SER A 274 3.91 -33.92 -14.16
C SER A 274 3.57 -34.64 -15.46
N LYS A 275 3.40 -35.97 -15.40
CA LYS A 275 3.25 -36.89 -16.54
C LYS A 275 1.96 -36.72 -17.39
N LYS A 276 1.49 -35.48 -17.64
CA LYS A 276 0.26 -35.19 -18.41
C LYS A 276 0.40 -34.01 -19.40
N ALA A 277 1.61 -33.73 -19.89
CA ALA A 277 1.87 -32.64 -20.84
C ALA A 277 2.20 -33.14 -22.26
N LYS A 278 1.42 -34.10 -22.77
CA LYS A 278 1.31 -34.38 -24.21
C LYS A 278 -0.16 -34.14 -24.56
N ASP A 279 -0.43 -33.26 -25.53
CA ASP A 279 -1.75 -32.79 -26.00
C ASP A 279 -2.41 -31.61 -25.25
N LYS A 280 -1.69 -30.51 -24.98
CA LYS A 280 -2.37 -29.25 -24.60
C LYS A 280 -2.28 -28.22 -25.74
N LYS A 281 -3.27 -28.27 -26.63
CA LYS A 281 -3.48 -27.28 -27.70
C LYS A 281 -3.55 -25.88 -27.10
N LEU A 282 -2.75 -24.93 -27.61
CA LEU A 282 -2.76 -23.54 -27.15
C LEU A 282 -4.16 -22.93 -27.38
N ASP A 283 -4.61 -22.13 -26.41
CA ASP A 283 -5.94 -21.49 -26.46
C ASP A 283 -5.87 -20.24 -27.37
N GLU A 284 -5.97 -20.47 -28.68
CA GLU A 284 -5.89 -19.46 -29.74
C GLU A 284 -7.23 -18.73 -30.00
N TYR A 285 -7.13 -17.43 -30.28
CA TYR A 285 -8.25 -16.55 -30.61
C TYR A 285 -7.92 -15.64 -31.80
N GLU A 286 -8.94 -15.22 -32.55
CA GLU A 286 -8.86 -14.10 -33.48
C GLU A 286 -9.46 -12.85 -32.81
N LEU A 287 -8.74 -11.73 -32.85
CA LEU A 287 -9.17 -10.44 -32.30
C LEU A 287 -9.29 -9.41 -33.41
N CYS A 288 -10.45 -8.77 -33.52
CA CYS A 288 -10.66 -7.64 -34.42
C CYS A 288 -10.17 -6.33 -33.79
N LEU A 289 -9.24 -5.66 -34.47
CA LEU A 289 -8.61 -4.42 -34.01
C LEU A 289 -9.50 -3.17 -34.14
N VAL A 290 -10.61 -3.27 -34.88
CA VAL A 290 -11.53 -2.15 -35.13
C VAL A 290 -12.69 -2.13 -34.12
N CYS A 291 -13.34 -3.27 -33.88
CA CYS A 291 -14.55 -3.35 -33.06
C CYS A 291 -14.39 -4.10 -31.73
N GLY A 292 -13.23 -4.74 -31.51
CA GLY A 292 -12.90 -5.47 -30.28
C GLY A 292 -13.54 -6.86 -30.17
N ASN A 293 -14.16 -7.37 -31.24
CA ASN A 293 -14.71 -8.73 -31.23
C ASN A 293 -13.60 -9.77 -31.15
N ILE A 294 -13.80 -10.80 -30.32
CA ILE A 294 -12.84 -11.88 -30.06
C ILE A 294 -13.56 -13.24 -30.10
N ALA A 295 -12.96 -14.25 -30.75
CA ALA A 295 -13.53 -15.59 -30.85
C ALA A 295 -12.45 -16.68 -30.97
N LYS A 296 -12.76 -17.90 -30.49
CA LYS A 296 -11.99 -19.11 -30.81
C LYS A 296 -12.33 -19.55 -32.24
N GLY A 297 -11.65 -18.98 -33.23
CA GLY A 297 -11.96 -19.12 -34.66
C GLY A 297 -12.31 -17.78 -35.31
N LYS A 298 -13.19 -17.78 -36.31
CA LYS A 298 -13.53 -16.55 -37.07
C LYS A 298 -14.41 -15.62 -36.23
N THR A 299 -13.98 -14.39 -36.05
CA THR A 299 -14.74 -13.36 -35.32
C THR A 299 -16.06 -13.03 -36.03
N PRO A 300 -17.17 -12.80 -35.29
CA PRO A 300 -18.50 -12.53 -35.85
C PRO A 300 -18.65 -11.08 -36.35
N CYS A 301 -17.61 -10.52 -36.98
CA CYS A 301 -17.61 -9.17 -37.53
C CYS A 301 -17.08 -9.12 -38.98
N THR A 302 -17.54 -8.11 -39.72
CA THR A 302 -17.17 -7.83 -41.12
C THR A 302 -15.93 -6.95 -41.27
N CYS A 303 -15.30 -6.52 -40.18
CA CYS A 303 -14.09 -5.72 -40.20
C CYS A 303 -12.91 -6.52 -40.78
N THR A 304 -11.99 -5.85 -41.48
CA THR A 304 -10.85 -6.50 -42.16
C THR A 304 -9.62 -6.66 -41.26
N ASP A 305 -9.36 -5.73 -40.35
CA ASP A 305 -8.17 -5.76 -39.50
C ASP A 305 -8.34 -6.69 -38.31
N LYS A 306 -7.70 -7.85 -38.38
CA LYS A 306 -7.75 -8.92 -37.38
C LYS A 306 -6.37 -9.50 -37.13
N ILE A 307 -6.12 -9.95 -35.91
CA ILE A 307 -4.86 -10.59 -35.52
C ILE A 307 -5.13 -11.90 -34.76
N ARG A 308 -4.17 -12.84 -34.85
CA ARG A 308 -4.17 -14.05 -34.02
C ARG A 308 -3.51 -13.75 -32.67
N ILE A 309 -4.12 -14.21 -31.59
CA ILE A 309 -3.62 -14.07 -30.22
C ILE A 309 -3.75 -15.39 -29.47
N VAL A 310 -2.83 -15.66 -28.55
CA VAL A 310 -2.84 -16.83 -27.67
C VAL A 310 -3.09 -16.39 -26.23
N LYS A 311 -4.02 -17.05 -25.56
CA LYS A 311 -4.25 -16.86 -24.13
C LYS A 311 -3.16 -17.59 -23.33
N GLU A 312 -2.44 -16.85 -22.49
CA GLU A 312 -1.41 -17.41 -21.61
C GLU A 312 -2.02 -18.09 -20.37
N GLU A 313 -1.29 -19.05 -19.81
CA GLU A 313 -1.68 -19.68 -18.54
C GLU A 313 -1.36 -18.77 -17.34
N ASN A 314 -2.39 -18.46 -16.57
CA ASN A 314 -2.25 -17.72 -15.33
C ASN A 314 -1.50 -18.55 -14.26
N ALA A 315 -0.85 -17.86 -13.32
CA ALA A 315 -0.26 -18.49 -12.15
C ALA A 315 -1.36 -19.08 -11.25
N ALA A 316 -1.18 -20.32 -10.79
CA ALA A 316 -2.21 -21.05 -10.03
C ALA A 316 -2.66 -20.32 -8.76
N GLU A 317 -1.74 -19.60 -8.10
CA GLU A 317 -2.02 -18.85 -6.88
C GLU A 317 -2.36 -17.37 -7.13
N ARG A 318 -2.13 -16.86 -8.35
CA ARG A 318 -2.33 -15.46 -8.75
C ARG A 318 -2.97 -15.38 -10.15
N PRO A 319 -4.31 -15.44 -10.23
CA PRO A 319 -5.05 -15.46 -11.50
C PRO A 319 -5.01 -14.13 -12.26
N ASP A 320 -4.31 -13.14 -11.73
CA ASP A 320 -4.03 -11.83 -12.33
C ASP A 320 -2.60 -11.73 -12.88
N GLN A 321 -1.83 -12.83 -12.87
CA GLN A 321 -0.43 -12.88 -13.34
C GLN A 321 -0.21 -14.13 -14.19
N ILE A 322 0.80 -14.11 -15.06
CA ILE A 322 1.23 -15.31 -15.80
C ILE A 322 2.48 -15.93 -15.16
N LYS A 323 2.68 -17.24 -15.33
CA LYS A 323 3.83 -17.94 -14.75
C LYS A 323 5.17 -17.54 -15.38
N ARG A 324 5.16 -17.30 -16.69
CA ARG A 324 6.33 -16.91 -17.48
C ARG A 324 5.87 -16.16 -18.73
N CYS A 325 6.75 -15.34 -19.28
CA CYS A 325 6.55 -14.73 -20.59
C CYS A 325 6.51 -15.81 -21.67
N GLY A 326 5.40 -15.95 -22.39
CA GLY A 326 5.26 -16.90 -23.50
C GLY A 326 6.18 -16.60 -24.70
N ALA A 327 6.67 -15.36 -24.81
CA ALA A 327 7.67 -15.01 -25.82
C ALA A 327 9.11 -15.37 -25.40
N CYS A 328 9.61 -14.92 -24.25
CA CYS A 328 11.03 -15.09 -23.90
C CYS A 328 11.33 -16.13 -22.82
N GLY A 329 10.31 -16.75 -22.21
CA GLY A 329 10.46 -17.73 -21.14
C GLY A 329 10.79 -17.15 -19.76
N TYR A 330 10.95 -15.82 -19.62
CA TYR A 330 11.23 -15.16 -18.35
C TYR A 330 10.13 -15.44 -17.33
N ASN A 331 10.47 -16.08 -16.21
CA ASN A 331 9.53 -16.49 -15.15
C ASN A 331 9.64 -15.64 -13.87
N ALA A 332 10.48 -14.59 -13.91
CA ALA A 332 10.66 -13.59 -12.86
C ALA A 332 10.85 -14.12 -11.42
N SER A 333 11.23 -15.40 -11.28
CA SER A 333 11.48 -16.09 -10.01
C SER A 333 10.39 -15.81 -8.95
N GLY A 334 9.11 -15.83 -9.33
CA GLY A 334 7.99 -15.55 -8.41
C GLY A 334 7.59 -14.07 -8.25
N ARG A 335 8.12 -13.17 -9.10
CA ARG A 335 7.48 -11.87 -9.41
C ARG A 335 6.55 -12.03 -10.62
N ASP A 336 5.81 -10.98 -10.95
CA ASP A 336 5.02 -10.93 -12.18
C ASP A 336 5.93 -10.67 -13.40
N PRO A 337 6.09 -11.64 -14.32
CA PRO A 337 6.96 -11.49 -15.49
C PRO A 337 6.42 -10.52 -16.54
N VAL A 338 5.10 -10.29 -16.57
CA VAL A 338 4.41 -9.41 -17.53
C VAL A 338 3.57 -8.41 -16.77
N ARG A 339 4.09 -7.19 -16.70
CA ARG A 339 3.55 -6.14 -15.84
C ARG A 339 2.66 -5.20 -16.64
N GLU A 340 1.45 -4.97 -16.15
CA GLU A 340 0.59 -3.88 -16.61
C GLU A 340 1.26 -2.52 -16.42
N LEU A 341 1.03 -1.61 -17.37
CA LEU A 341 1.57 -0.25 -17.33
C LEU A 341 0.73 0.67 -16.44
N SER A 342 0.49 0.26 -15.20
CA SER A 342 -0.19 1.06 -14.18
C SER A 342 0.81 1.60 -13.14
N TYR A 343 0.76 2.92 -12.89
CA TYR A 343 1.67 3.60 -11.97
C TYR A 343 0.94 4.14 -10.74
N GLY A 344 0.02 3.36 -10.15
CA GLY A 344 -0.69 3.73 -8.90
C GLY A 344 -0.05 3.24 -7.59
N ASN A 345 1.17 2.68 -7.65
CA ASN A 345 1.78 1.92 -6.55
C ASN A 345 2.96 2.64 -5.88
N ASP A 346 3.69 1.96 -4.99
CA ASP A 346 4.71 2.58 -4.12
C ASP A 346 5.98 3.09 -4.82
N GLY A 347 6.26 2.67 -6.06
CA GLY A 347 7.41 3.14 -6.84
C GLY A 347 7.43 4.66 -7.04
N PRO A 348 6.42 5.26 -7.71
CA PRO A 348 6.27 6.71 -7.80
C PRO A 348 6.33 7.44 -6.45
N HIS A 349 5.72 6.88 -5.40
CA HIS A 349 5.79 7.48 -4.06
C HIS A 349 7.25 7.56 -3.54
N ALA A 350 8.06 6.53 -3.80
CA ALA A 350 9.46 6.52 -3.39
C ALA A 350 10.30 7.52 -4.18
N VAL A 351 10.02 7.67 -5.49
CA VAL A 351 10.66 8.69 -6.33
C VAL A 351 10.32 10.10 -5.83
N ILE A 352 9.03 10.37 -5.57
CA ILE A 352 8.57 11.68 -5.08
C ILE A 352 9.18 11.98 -3.70
N ALA A 353 9.15 11.03 -2.77
CA ALA A 353 9.72 11.23 -1.44
C ALA A 353 11.24 11.44 -1.47
N SER A 354 11.97 10.72 -2.34
CA SER A 354 13.41 10.91 -2.53
C SER A 354 13.72 12.28 -3.13
N ALA A 355 13.00 12.67 -4.18
CA ALA A 355 13.17 13.97 -4.83
C ALA A 355 12.84 15.13 -3.88
N LEU A 356 11.76 15.00 -3.09
CA LEU A 356 11.41 15.97 -2.06
C LEU A 356 12.54 16.12 -1.03
N TYR A 357 13.06 15.01 -0.51
CA TYR A 357 14.16 15.03 0.45
C TYR A 357 15.42 15.71 -0.11
N GLN A 358 15.80 15.37 -1.35
CA GLN A 358 17.00 15.90 -2.00
C GLN A 358 16.93 17.39 -2.29
N ASN A 359 15.76 17.88 -2.70
CA ASN A 359 15.54 19.29 -3.03
C ASN A 359 15.28 20.18 -1.80
N LEU A 360 15.18 19.59 -0.60
CA LEU A 360 15.03 20.35 0.64
C LEU A 360 16.39 20.85 1.17
N PRO A 361 16.45 22.08 1.73
CA PRO A 361 17.64 22.59 2.40
C PRO A 361 18.09 21.65 3.53
N GLU A 362 19.40 21.51 3.76
CA GLU A 362 19.99 20.51 4.67
C GLU A 362 19.37 20.47 6.08
N GLY A 363 19.11 21.63 6.68
CA GLY A 363 18.45 21.74 8.00
C GLY A 363 16.93 21.46 8.01
N GLN A 364 16.31 21.24 6.85
CA GLN A 364 14.88 21.06 6.64
C GLN A 364 14.54 19.75 5.92
N ARG A 365 15.51 18.84 5.76
CA ARG A 365 15.35 17.56 5.06
C ARG A 365 14.54 16.53 5.86
N LYS A 366 13.26 16.81 6.04
CA LYS A 366 12.29 15.91 6.68
C LYS A 366 11.01 15.90 5.87
N VAL A 367 10.53 14.71 5.53
CA VAL A 367 9.29 14.52 4.77
C VAL A 367 8.29 13.76 5.61
N LEU A 368 7.14 14.39 5.85
CA LEU A 368 5.99 13.73 6.47
C LEU A 368 5.09 13.19 5.36
N ALA A 369 5.04 11.87 5.21
CA ALA A 369 4.28 11.19 4.17
C ALA A 369 3.00 10.57 4.75
N PHE A 370 1.82 10.95 4.28
CA PHE A 370 0.54 10.40 4.72
C PHE A 370 -0.02 9.37 3.73
N ALA A 371 -0.61 8.31 4.26
CA ALA A 371 -1.49 7.38 3.54
C ALA A 371 -2.67 6.99 4.44
N ASP A 372 -3.88 6.80 3.88
CA ASP A 372 -5.04 6.45 4.73
C ASP A 372 -5.01 5.00 5.23
N GLY A 373 -4.35 4.10 4.51
CA GLY A 373 -4.18 2.71 4.93
C GLY A 373 -3.00 2.52 5.89
N ARG A 374 -3.24 1.91 7.06
CA ARG A 374 -2.15 1.56 8.01
C ARG A 374 -1.13 0.61 7.38
N GLN A 375 -1.61 -0.40 6.65
CA GLN A 375 -0.77 -1.34 5.90
C GLN A 375 0.02 -0.66 4.77
N GLU A 376 -0.55 0.36 4.14
CA GLU A 376 0.13 1.11 3.09
C GLU A 376 1.24 2.00 3.66
N ALA A 377 1.01 2.60 4.83
CA ALA A 377 2.02 3.37 5.56
C ALA A 377 3.17 2.46 6.01
N ALA A 378 2.85 1.29 6.59
CA ALA A 378 3.82 0.29 7.04
C ALA A 378 4.68 -0.26 5.90
N PHE A 379 4.05 -0.67 4.80
CA PHE A 379 4.76 -1.21 3.64
C PHE A 379 5.69 -0.18 3.00
N PHE A 380 5.24 1.07 2.86
CA PHE A 380 6.03 2.12 2.24
C PHE A 380 7.29 2.47 3.02
N ALA A 381 7.25 2.49 4.35
CA ALA A 381 8.44 2.73 5.15
C ALA A 381 9.56 1.70 4.87
N TRP A 382 9.20 0.42 4.78
CA TRP A 382 10.14 -0.63 4.39
C TRP A 382 10.55 -0.50 2.91
N TYR A 383 9.60 -0.34 1.99
CA TYR A 383 9.84 -0.31 0.55
C TYR A 383 10.74 0.87 0.14
N PHE A 384 10.50 2.04 0.72
CA PHE A 384 11.32 3.23 0.49
C PHE A 384 12.78 2.96 0.87
N GLU A 385 13.03 2.50 2.09
CA GLU A 385 14.40 2.27 2.59
C GLU A 385 15.10 1.16 1.79
N ALA A 386 14.40 0.06 1.48
CA ALA A 386 14.95 -1.04 0.70
C ALA A 386 15.30 -0.61 -0.74
N SER A 387 14.38 0.08 -1.42
CA SER A 387 14.61 0.57 -2.79
C SER A 387 15.70 1.63 -2.85
N TYR A 388 15.76 2.53 -1.88
CA TYR A 388 16.83 3.53 -1.79
C TYR A 388 18.19 2.88 -1.58
N ARG A 389 18.28 1.86 -0.71
CA ARG A 389 19.53 1.11 -0.47
C ARG A 389 20.04 0.43 -1.73
N ASP A 390 19.15 -0.13 -2.54
CA ASP A 390 19.49 -0.76 -3.82
C ASP A 390 20.04 0.26 -4.82
N ILE A 391 19.43 1.45 -4.88
CA ILE A 391 19.89 2.56 -5.74
C ILE A 391 21.25 3.08 -5.27
N LEU A 392 21.39 3.31 -3.96
CA LEU A 392 22.62 3.79 -3.35
C LEU A 392 23.77 2.79 -3.56
N SER A 393 23.51 1.48 -3.43
CA SER A 393 24.53 0.45 -3.68
C SER A 393 25.11 0.56 -5.10
N ARG A 394 24.26 0.72 -6.14
CA ARG A 394 24.74 0.92 -7.52
C ARG A 394 25.40 2.27 -7.75
N ASN A 395 24.92 3.34 -7.10
CA ASN A 395 25.53 4.66 -7.13
C ASN A 395 26.98 4.63 -6.57
N LEU A 396 27.16 4.06 -5.37
CA LEU A 396 28.48 3.92 -4.73
C LEU A 396 29.39 2.95 -5.51
N LEU A 397 28.83 1.88 -6.08
CA LEU A 397 29.57 0.98 -6.96
C LEU A 397 30.09 1.70 -8.21
N LEU A 398 29.30 2.61 -8.80
CA LEU A 398 29.74 3.42 -9.93
C LEU A 398 30.83 4.43 -9.53
N ALA A 399 30.74 5.02 -8.33
CA ALA A 399 31.78 5.91 -7.79
C ALA A 399 33.12 5.17 -7.65
N ALA A 400 33.12 4.00 -6.99
CA ALA A 400 34.28 3.13 -6.87
C ALA A 400 34.85 2.73 -8.24
N LEU A 401 33.97 2.42 -9.20
CA LEU A 401 34.38 2.06 -10.57
C LEU A 401 35.04 3.22 -11.33
N ARG A 402 34.59 4.46 -11.10
CA ARG A 402 35.18 5.67 -11.70
C ARG A 402 36.56 5.97 -11.12
N GLU A 403 36.74 5.84 -9.81
CA GLU A 403 38.06 5.95 -9.16
C GLU A 403 39.05 4.92 -9.71
N MET A 404 38.57 3.69 -9.92
CA MET A 404 39.37 2.61 -10.47
C MET A 404 39.70 2.78 -11.97
N HIS A 405 39.03 3.66 -12.71
CA HIS A 405 39.23 3.81 -14.15
C HIS A 405 40.67 4.26 -14.48
N GLU A 406 41.23 5.16 -13.68
CA GLU A 406 42.61 5.66 -13.82
C GLU A 406 43.65 4.55 -13.61
N VAL A 407 43.38 3.64 -12.67
CA VAL A 407 44.31 2.57 -12.27
C VAL A 407 44.15 1.31 -13.14
N ALA A 408 42.93 1.04 -13.61
CA ALA A 408 42.57 -0.15 -14.37
C ALA A 408 41.68 0.22 -15.58
N PRO A 409 42.23 0.87 -16.62
CA PRO A 409 41.44 1.34 -17.78
C PRO A 409 40.79 0.19 -18.56
N LYS A 410 41.36 -1.02 -18.49
CA LYS A 410 40.79 -2.24 -19.08
C LYS A 410 39.69 -2.89 -18.22
N GLY A 411 39.34 -2.28 -17.09
CA GLY A 411 38.33 -2.74 -16.13
C GLY A 411 38.92 -3.40 -14.89
N ALA A 412 38.17 -3.35 -13.79
CA ALA A 412 38.52 -3.88 -12.48
C ALA A 412 38.03 -5.32 -12.29
N SER A 413 38.84 -6.15 -11.63
CA SER A 413 38.39 -7.47 -11.15
C SER A 413 37.37 -7.33 -10.02
N ILE A 414 36.55 -8.36 -9.78
CA ILE A 414 35.60 -8.37 -8.64
C ILE A 414 36.32 -8.10 -7.31
N ARG A 415 37.49 -8.71 -7.10
CA ARG A 415 38.31 -8.49 -5.89
C ARG A 415 38.74 -7.02 -5.76
N SER A 416 39.33 -6.45 -6.80
CA SER A 416 39.79 -5.05 -6.79
C SER A 416 38.63 -4.08 -6.57
N LEU A 417 37.50 -4.35 -7.22
CA LEU A 417 36.28 -3.55 -7.13
C LEU A 417 35.65 -3.62 -5.74
N ALA A 418 35.59 -4.80 -5.10
CA ALA A 418 35.09 -4.94 -3.73
C ALA A 418 35.97 -4.18 -2.73
N ARG A 419 37.31 -4.21 -2.89
CA ARG A 419 38.23 -3.44 -2.03
C ARG A 419 38.07 -1.93 -2.17
N SER A 420 37.91 -1.43 -3.40
CA SER A 420 37.67 -0.01 -3.68
C SER A 420 36.29 0.41 -3.15
N LEU A 421 35.24 -0.39 -3.39
CA LEU A 421 33.90 -0.11 -2.87
C LEU A 421 33.84 -0.07 -1.34
N ARG A 422 34.60 -0.94 -0.66
CA ARG A 422 34.73 -0.88 0.81
C ARG A 422 35.33 0.43 1.28
N GLU A 423 36.33 0.99 0.58
CA GLU A 423 36.87 2.32 0.92
C GLU A 423 35.82 3.41 0.71
N VAL A 424 35.10 3.39 -0.41
CA VAL A 424 33.98 4.31 -0.66
C VAL A 424 32.89 4.20 0.42
N PHE A 425 32.56 2.98 0.89
CA PHE A 425 31.60 2.77 1.99
C PHE A 425 32.05 3.42 3.29
N ARG A 426 33.35 3.34 3.60
CA ARG A 426 33.96 3.94 4.78
C ARG A 426 33.95 5.47 4.68
N GLU A 427 34.41 6.02 3.55
CA GLU A 427 34.50 7.47 3.33
C GLU A 427 33.13 8.16 3.36
N GLN A 428 32.11 7.52 2.79
CA GLN A 428 30.75 8.05 2.72
C GLN A 428 29.92 7.77 3.99
N GLY A 429 30.41 6.94 4.91
CA GLY A 429 29.65 6.53 6.10
C GLY A 429 28.32 5.84 5.74
N ALA A 430 28.31 5.01 4.70
CA ALA A 430 27.09 4.40 4.15
C ALA A 430 26.47 3.29 5.03
N PHE A 431 27.20 2.86 6.06
CA PHE A 431 26.78 1.82 7.00
C PHE A 431 27.02 2.24 8.45
N ASP A 432 26.42 1.51 9.39
CA ASP A 432 26.55 1.78 10.81
C ASP A 432 28.01 1.77 11.27
N ALA A 433 28.38 2.72 12.12
CA ALA A 433 29.75 2.93 12.60
C ALA A 433 30.35 1.77 13.42
N TYR A 434 29.53 0.79 13.83
CA TYR A 434 30.02 -0.40 14.55
C TYR A 434 30.56 -1.49 13.62
N LYS A 435 30.26 -1.43 12.32
CA LYS A 435 30.75 -2.41 11.35
C LYS A 435 32.25 -2.24 11.17
N ASP A 436 32.97 -3.35 11.25
CA ASP A 436 34.42 -3.36 11.04
C ASP A 436 34.79 -3.48 9.54
N ASP A 437 36.09 -3.54 9.27
CA ASP A 437 36.62 -3.63 7.91
C ASP A 437 36.20 -4.90 7.17
N ILE A 438 36.01 -6.01 7.90
CA ILE A 438 35.61 -7.29 7.33
C ILE A 438 34.11 -7.22 7.00
N ASP A 439 33.29 -6.68 7.90
CA ASP A 439 31.87 -6.45 7.68
C ASP A 439 31.63 -5.59 6.42
N LEU A 440 32.38 -4.49 6.27
CA LEU A 440 32.28 -3.62 5.09
C LEU A 440 32.73 -4.32 3.81
N LEU A 441 33.75 -5.17 3.89
CA LEU A 441 34.23 -5.93 2.73
C LEU A 441 33.23 -7.01 2.30
N GLU A 442 32.57 -7.68 3.26
CA GLU A 442 31.46 -8.60 2.97
C GLU A 442 30.32 -7.90 2.23
N GLU A 443 29.91 -6.71 2.68
CA GLU A 443 28.87 -5.92 2.01
C GLU A 443 29.28 -5.47 0.61
N ALA A 444 30.57 -5.14 0.43
CA ALA A 444 31.11 -4.77 -0.88
C ALA A 444 31.07 -5.96 -1.85
N TYR A 445 31.49 -7.15 -1.40
CA TYR A 445 31.37 -8.38 -2.19
C TYR A 445 29.91 -8.71 -2.54
N ARG A 446 28.99 -8.60 -1.59
CA ARG A 446 27.54 -8.80 -1.83
C ARG A 446 27.04 -7.83 -2.91
N SER A 447 27.41 -6.55 -2.83
CA SER A 447 27.01 -5.53 -3.80
C SER A 447 27.56 -5.81 -5.21
N VAL A 448 28.84 -6.18 -5.32
CA VAL A 448 29.47 -6.49 -6.62
C VAL A 448 28.88 -7.77 -7.23
N TYR A 449 28.71 -8.84 -6.45
CA TYR A 449 28.13 -10.09 -6.96
C TYR A 449 26.65 -9.94 -7.33
N ARG A 450 25.90 -9.12 -6.59
CA ARG A 450 24.51 -8.78 -6.94
C ARG A 450 24.42 -8.02 -8.27
N GLU A 451 25.36 -7.11 -8.57
CA GLU A 451 25.43 -6.46 -9.88
C GLU A 451 25.92 -7.44 -10.97
N PHE A 452 26.87 -8.32 -10.65
CA PHE A 452 27.39 -9.36 -11.55
C PHE A 452 26.30 -10.36 -11.96
N MET A 453 25.39 -10.73 -11.05
CA MET A 453 24.31 -11.70 -11.30
C MET A 453 22.94 -11.05 -11.12
N THR A 454 22.75 -9.85 -11.66
CA THR A 454 21.50 -9.11 -11.50
C THR A 454 20.33 -9.72 -12.29
N GLU A 455 19.18 -9.87 -11.62
CA GLU A 455 17.88 -10.19 -12.24
C GLU A 455 17.25 -8.96 -12.93
N GLU A 456 17.79 -7.76 -12.67
CA GLU A 456 17.20 -6.47 -13.05
C GLU A 456 17.98 -5.80 -14.17
N LYS A 457 18.24 -6.55 -15.25
CA LYS A 457 19.17 -6.18 -16.32
C LYS A 457 18.91 -4.83 -16.98
N ARG A 458 17.67 -4.33 -17.01
CA ARG A 458 17.33 -3.03 -17.62
C ARG A 458 17.70 -1.84 -16.73
N ILE A 459 17.75 -2.03 -15.41
CA ILE A 459 18.02 -0.97 -14.44
C ILE A 459 19.36 -1.19 -13.71
N SER A 460 20.18 -2.13 -14.19
CA SER A 460 21.56 -2.30 -13.69
C SER A 460 22.48 -1.25 -14.28
N LEU A 461 23.70 -1.11 -13.77
CA LEU A 461 24.68 -0.15 -14.30
C LEU A 461 24.96 -0.42 -15.79
N ALA A 462 25.01 -1.69 -16.17
CA ALA A 462 25.13 -2.10 -17.58
C ALA A 462 23.85 -1.84 -18.39
N GLY A 463 22.68 -2.08 -17.79
CA GLY A 463 21.37 -1.86 -18.42
C GLY A 463 21.10 -0.43 -18.84
N VAL A 464 21.57 0.52 -18.01
CA VAL A 464 21.38 1.96 -18.26
C VAL A 464 22.54 2.60 -19.03
N GLY A 465 23.57 1.82 -19.37
CA GLY A 465 24.71 2.25 -20.19
C GLY A 465 25.85 2.95 -19.43
N LEU A 466 25.96 2.76 -18.11
CA LEU A 466 27.02 3.38 -17.29
C LEU A 466 28.23 2.47 -17.04
N ALA A 467 28.06 1.15 -17.16
CA ALA A 467 29.12 0.17 -16.96
C ALA A 467 29.05 -0.99 -17.94
N HIS A 468 30.13 -1.76 -18.06
CA HIS A 468 30.17 -2.94 -18.90
C HIS A 468 30.99 -4.07 -18.27
N TRP A 469 30.37 -5.25 -18.22
CA TRP A 469 31.03 -6.50 -17.88
C TRP A 469 31.69 -7.11 -19.12
N SER A 470 33.00 -7.27 -19.10
CA SER A 470 33.77 -7.92 -20.15
C SER A 470 34.45 -9.18 -19.65
N LEU A 471 34.39 -10.23 -20.47
CA LEU A 471 35.21 -11.43 -20.29
C LEU A 471 36.59 -11.17 -20.90
N VAL A 472 37.64 -11.31 -20.09
CA VAL A 472 39.03 -11.28 -20.56
C VAL A 472 39.38 -12.68 -21.02
N LEU A 473 39.25 -12.93 -22.32
CA LEU A 473 39.69 -14.21 -22.90
C LEU A 473 41.23 -14.27 -22.92
N PRO A 474 41.84 -15.34 -22.38
CA PRO A 474 43.29 -15.56 -22.44
C PRO A 474 43.82 -15.48 -23.88
N ASP A 475 45.05 -14.98 -24.04
CA ASP A 475 45.70 -14.92 -25.37
C ASP A 475 45.88 -16.32 -25.99
N GLN A 476 46.06 -17.33 -25.14
CA GLN A 476 46.19 -18.73 -25.52
C GLN A 476 44.86 -19.41 -25.86
N PHE A 477 43.72 -18.75 -25.63
CA PHE A 477 42.41 -19.30 -25.98
C PHE A 477 42.21 -19.25 -27.50
N SER A 478 42.13 -20.43 -28.11
CA SER A 478 41.88 -20.58 -29.55
C SER A 478 40.40 -20.34 -29.87
N VAL A 479 40.15 -19.39 -30.76
CA VAL A 479 38.80 -19.18 -31.33
C VAL A 479 38.46 -20.40 -32.19
N PRO A 480 37.29 -21.06 -31.97
CA PRO A 480 36.87 -22.18 -32.81
C PRO A 480 36.82 -21.80 -34.29
N ALA A 481 37.43 -22.63 -35.13
CA ALA A 481 37.56 -22.38 -36.57
C ALA A 481 36.20 -22.21 -37.27
N CYS A 482 35.15 -22.85 -36.74
CA CYS A 482 33.79 -22.78 -37.26
C CYS A 482 33.27 -21.34 -37.37
N PHE A 483 33.64 -20.43 -36.46
CA PHE A 483 33.20 -19.03 -36.55
C PHE A 483 33.91 -18.23 -37.65
N THR A 484 35.15 -18.59 -37.99
CA THR A 484 35.94 -17.90 -39.02
C THR A 484 35.74 -18.48 -40.42
N SER A 485 35.32 -19.74 -40.52
CA SER A 485 34.96 -20.40 -41.79
C SER A 485 33.48 -20.18 -42.14
N GLY A 486 33.09 -20.48 -43.39
CA GLY A 486 31.68 -20.60 -43.74
C GLY A 486 31.00 -21.70 -42.90
N PRO A 487 29.71 -21.57 -42.53
CA PRO A 487 28.76 -20.54 -42.94
C PRO A 487 28.80 -19.24 -42.09
N TRP A 488 29.61 -19.16 -41.03
CA TRP A 488 29.62 -18.01 -40.11
C TRP A 488 30.42 -16.81 -40.65
N SER A 489 31.64 -17.06 -41.14
CA SER A 489 32.56 -16.08 -41.72
C SER A 489 32.69 -14.78 -40.92
N LEU A 490 32.81 -14.90 -39.59
CA LEU A 490 32.99 -13.77 -38.68
C LEU A 490 34.46 -13.33 -38.65
N THR A 491 34.69 -12.04 -38.39
CA THR A 491 36.03 -11.57 -38.06
C THR A 491 36.51 -12.19 -36.75
N THR A 492 37.82 -12.33 -36.55
CA THR A 492 38.37 -12.85 -35.28
C THR A 492 37.86 -12.06 -34.06
N GLN A 493 37.69 -10.75 -34.22
CA GLN A 493 37.17 -9.88 -33.17
C GLN A 493 35.69 -10.15 -32.87
N ASP A 494 34.84 -10.26 -33.91
CA ASP A 494 33.41 -10.58 -33.74
C ASP A 494 33.22 -11.98 -33.15
N ALA A 495 34.05 -12.94 -33.54
CA ALA A 495 34.03 -14.28 -32.97
C ALA A 495 34.39 -14.25 -31.47
N ARG A 496 35.37 -13.45 -31.04
CA ARG A 496 35.68 -13.26 -29.61
C ARG A 496 34.52 -12.57 -28.87
N HIS A 497 33.90 -11.54 -29.45
CA HIS A 497 32.72 -10.89 -28.86
C HIS A 497 31.53 -11.87 -28.72
N LEU A 498 31.31 -12.71 -29.73
CA LEU A 498 30.29 -13.76 -29.71
C LEU A 498 30.53 -14.75 -28.58
N ILE A 499 31.77 -15.23 -28.43
CA ILE A 499 32.16 -16.17 -27.37
C ILE A 499 31.98 -15.53 -25.99
N SER A 500 32.38 -14.27 -25.80
CA SER A 500 32.14 -13.54 -24.56
C SER A 500 30.65 -13.42 -24.25
N TRP A 501 29.80 -13.15 -25.24
CA TRP A 501 28.34 -13.14 -25.07
C TRP A 501 27.80 -14.53 -24.71
N LEU A 502 28.31 -15.61 -25.32
CA LEU A 502 27.91 -16.98 -25.00
C LEU A 502 28.18 -17.32 -23.53
N PHE A 503 29.36 -16.97 -23.01
CA PHE A 503 29.67 -17.12 -21.58
C PHE A 503 28.86 -16.17 -20.69
N ASP A 504 28.54 -14.97 -21.16
CA ASP A 504 27.64 -14.04 -20.45
C ASP A 504 26.26 -14.65 -20.20
N THR A 505 25.80 -15.55 -21.08
CA THR A 505 24.55 -16.28 -20.84
C THR A 505 24.61 -17.18 -19.61
N MET A 506 25.78 -17.72 -19.23
CA MET A 506 25.94 -18.48 -17.98
C MET A 506 25.82 -17.58 -16.76
N ARG A 507 26.44 -16.39 -16.81
CA ARG A 507 26.30 -15.36 -15.76
C ARG A 507 24.84 -14.94 -15.60
N ALA A 508 24.15 -14.70 -16.71
CA ALA A 508 22.73 -14.36 -16.74
C ALA A 508 21.80 -15.47 -16.21
N ASP A 509 22.26 -16.72 -16.21
CA ASP A 509 21.56 -17.90 -15.69
C ASP A 509 22.01 -18.30 -14.27
N PHE A 510 22.74 -17.43 -13.55
CA PHE A 510 23.24 -17.68 -12.18
C PHE A 510 24.21 -18.88 -12.10
N ALA A 511 24.90 -19.18 -13.20
CA ALA A 511 25.88 -20.28 -13.27
C ALA A 511 27.32 -19.75 -13.21
N ALA A 512 27.63 -19.00 -12.16
CA ALA A 512 28.96 -18.53 -11.84
C ALA A 512 29.38 -18.99 -10.43
N ASP A 513 30.67 -19.13 -10.21
CA ASP A 513 31.22 -19.33 -8.87
C ASP A 513 31.25 -18.00 -8.08
N MET A 514 31.54 -18.03 -6.78
CA MET A 514 31.65 -16.81 -5.94
C MET A 514 32.91 -16.82 -5.06
N PRO A 515 34.11 -16.75 -5.66
CA PRO A 515 35.34 -16.66 -4.89
C PRO A 515 35.38 -15.36 -4.08
N VAL A 516 35.67 -15.47 -2.78
CA VAL A 516 35.88 -14.36 -1.86
C VAL A 516 37.27 -14.43 -1.22
N GLU A 517 37.71 -13.33 -0.63
CA GLU A 517 38.97 -13.30 0.12
C GLU A 517 38.91 -14.16 1.39
N LYS A 518 40.07 -14.65 1.83
CA LYS A 518 40.17 -15.45 3.05
C LYS A 518 39.73 -14.61 4.25
N GLY A 519 38.76 -15.12 5.02
CA GLY A 519 38.20 -14.43 6.18
C GLY A 519 36.91 -13.65 5.88
N VAL A 520 36.50 -13.55 4.62
CA VAL A 520 35.21 -12.97 4.19
C VAL A 520 34.20 -14.10 4.00
N ASN A 521 32.98 -13.95 4.53
CA ASN A 521 31.92 -14.93 4.35
C ASN A 521 30.73 -14.32 3.59
N VAL A 522 30.59 -14.71 2.33
CA VAL A 522 29.43 -14.35 1.49
C VAL A 522 28.84 -15.62 0.90
N SER A 523 27.56 -15.84 1.15
CA SER A 523 26.78 -16.94 0.63
C SER A 523 25.80 -16.48 -0.45
N TRP A 524 25.22 -17.44 -1.17
CA TRP A 524 24.18 -17.15 -2.18
C TRP A 524 22.93 -16.50 -1.57
N ASP A 525 22.56 -16.92 -0.35
CA ASP A 525 21.40 -16.39 0.35
C ASP A 525 21.57 -14.91 0.73
N ASP A 526 22.83 -14.45 0.87
CA ASP A 526 23.14 -13.05 1.20
C ASP A 526 22.95 -12.07 0.04
N LEU A 527 22.93 -12.55 -1.21
CA LEU A 527 22.77 -11.69 -2.39
C LEU A 527 21.36 -11.12 -2.54
N ASN A 528 20.38 -11.68 -1.83
CA ASN A 528 18.97 -11.32 -1.92
C ASN A 528 18.44 -11.31 -3.37
N VAL A 529 18.98 -12.22 -4.21
CA VAL A 529 18.49 -12.53 -5.55
C VAL A 529 17.57 -13.75 -5.46
N LYS A 530 16.55 -13.83 -6.31
CA LYS A 530 15.62 -14.97 -6.28
C LYS A 530 16.12 -16.17 -7.10
N GLY A 531 17.08 -15.95 -8.00
CA GLY A 531 17.77 -16.97 -8.77
C GLY A 531 18.55 -17.92 -7.85
N GLN A 532 18.51 -19.22 -8.16
CA GLN A 532 19.30 -20.23 -7.46
C GLN A 532 20.61 -20.50 -8.22
N PRO A 533 21.70 -20.87 -7.53
CA PRO A 533 22.95 -21.24 -8.18
C PRO A 533 22.76 -22.40 -9.17
N ARG A 534 23.19 -22.19 -10.41
CA ARG A 534 23.10 -23.20 -11.48
C ARG A 534 24.47 -23.68 -11.94
N SER A 535 24.46 -24.66 -12.82
CA SER A 535 25.62 -25.24 -13.48
C SER A 535 25.24 -25.72 -14.88
N PHE A 536 26.22 -25.83 -15.76
CA PHE A 536 26.04 -26.20 -17.15
C PHE A 536 26.69 -27.54 -17.49
N GLN A 537 26.10 -28.24 -18.46
CA GLN A 537 26.66 -29.44 -19.09
C GLN A 537 26.31 -29.48 -20.58
N LEU A 538 26.91 -30.40 -21.33
CA LEU A 538 26.43 -30.74 -22.67
C LEU A 538 25.20 -31.65 -22.58
N ALA A 539 24.31 -31.56 -23.56
CA ALA A 539 23.14 -32.43 -23.65
C ALA A 539 23.55 -33.91 -23.74
N SER A 540 23.06 -34.74 -22.81
CA SER A 540 23.34 -36.18 -22.79
C SER A 540 22.28 -36.96 -23.58
N PRO A 541 22.68 -37.95 -24.41
CA PRO A 541 21.74 -38.80 -25.15
C PRO A 541 20.98 -39.82 -24.27
N HIS A 542 21.39 -40.04 -23.01
CA HIS A 542 20.73 -40.96 -22.09
C HIS A 542 19.87 -40.22 -21.05
N LYS A 543 18.54 -40.32 -21.18
CA LYS A 543 17.56 -39.92 -20.14
C LYS A 543 17.65 -40.88 -18.94
N SER A 544 18.63 -40.71 -18.05
CA SER A 544 18.55 -41.35 -16.73
C SER A 544 17.64 -40.50 -15.83
N ASP A 545 16.42 -40.99 -15.65
CA ASP A 545 15.30 -40.36 -14.92
C ASP A 545 15.52 -40.30 -13.38
N LYS A 546 16.77 -40.32 -12.88
CA LYS A 546 17.09 -40.53 -11.46
C LYS A 546 17.80 -39.40 -10.72
N ASP A 547 18.25 -38.34 -11.38
CA ASP A 547 18.85 -37.21 -10.67
C ASP A 547 17.80 -36.25 -10.11
N ARG A 548 17.70 -36.27 -8.78
CA ARG A 548 16.73 -35.53 -7.94
C ARG A 548 16.91 -34.00 -7.95
N ASN A 549 17.71 -33.42 -8.83
CA ASN A 549 18.04 -31.98 -8.79
C ASN A 549 18.02 -31.27 -10.17
N ARG A 550 16.94 -31.45 -10.94
CA ARG A 550 16.76 -30.86 -12.29
C ARG A 550 16.78 -29.32 -12.34
N PHE A 551 16.55 -28.63 -11.22
CA PHE A 551 16.44 -27.16 -11.19
C PHE A 551 17.79 -26.42 -11.21
N SER A 552 18.89 -27.08 -10.84
CA SER A 552 20.23 -26.47 -10.75
C SER A 552 21.12 -26.72 -11.98
N LEU A 553 20.57 -27.32 -13.03
CA LEU A 553 21.30 -27.76 -14.22
C LEU A 553 20.72 -27.14 -15.51
N ARG A 554 21.60 -26.80 -16.44
CA ARG A 554 21.27 -26.25 -17.77
C ARG A 554 22.12 -26.92 -18.85
N ASN A 555 21.51 -27.20 -20.00
CA ASN A 555 22.23 -27.70 -21.16
C ASN A 555 22.85 -26.51 -21.94
N TRP A 556 24.14 -26.59 -22.22
CA TRP A 556 24.88 -25.58 -22.97
C TRP A 556 24.43 -25.52 -24.44
N ASP A 557 24.34 -26.68 -25.09
CA ASP A 557 24.01 -26.89 -26.50
C ASP A 557 22.55 -27.31 -26.74
N GLY A 558 21.66 -27.11 -25.76
CA GLY A 558 20.25 -27.47 -25.89
C GLY A 558 19.56 -26.71 -27.02
N GLU A 559 18.83 -27.43 -27.88
CA GLU A 559 18.21 -26.91 -29.11
C GLU A 559 17.26 -25.72 -28.92
N GLN A 560 16.62 -25.60 -27.75
CA GLN A 560 15.64 -24.55 -27.45
C GLN A 560 16.22 -23.39 -26.61
N THR A 561 17.54 -23.41 -26.35
CA THR A 561 18.20 -22.41 -25.49
C THR A 561 18.34 -21.04 -26.17
N GLN A 562 18.61 -19.99 -25.37
CA GLN A 562 18.91 -18.65 -25.90
C GLN A 562 20.01 -18.66 -26.93
N ARG A 563 21.05 -19.43 -26.64
CA ARG A 563 22.29 -19.47 -27.41
C ARG A 563 22.00 -20.00 -28.80
N VAL A 564 21.35 -21.16 -28.90
CA VAL A 564 20.98 -21.76 -30.19
C VAL A 564 20.07 -20.82 -30.98
N LYS A 565 18.99 -20.30 -30.37
CA LYS A 565 18.06 -19.39 -31.08
C LYS A 565 18.73 -18.12 -31.61
N PHE A 566 19.59 -17.49 -30.80
CA PHE A 566 20.34 -16.32 -31.26
C PHE A 566 21.32 -16.66 -32.38
N LEU A 567 22.05 -17.77 -32.25
CA LEU A 567 23.00 -18.24 -33.26
C LEU A 567 22.30 -18.60 -34.58
N THR A 568 21.17 -19.30 -34.53
CA THR A 568 20.31 -19.56 -35.70
C THR A 568 19.84 -18.24 -36.34
N LYS A 569 19.30 -17.32 -35.53
CA LYS A 569 18.87 -16.00 -36.01
C LYS A 569 20.01 -15.22 -36.66
N LEU A 570 21.20 -15.22 -36.07
CA LEU A 570 22.38 -14.56 -36.59
C LEU A 570 22.79 -15.14 -37.95
N LEU A 571 22.78 -16.47 -38.06
CA LEU A 571 23.18 -17.17 -39.27
C LEU A 571 22.16 -16.97 -40.40
N CYS A 572 20.85 -17.12 -40.13
CA CYS A 572 19.80 -16.85 -41.12
C CYS A 572 19.78 -15.39 -41.60
N ARG A 573 20.19 -14.43 -40.75
CA ARG A 573 20.30 -13.01 -41.16
C ARG A 573 21.50 -12.77 -42.07
N ARG A 574 22.60 -13.51 -41.88
CA ARG A 574 23.83 -13.41 -42.66
C ARG A 574 23.73 -14.16 -43.99
N ASP A 575 23.08 -15.32 -43.98
CA ASP A 575 22.79 -16.12 -45.16
C ASP A 575 21.28 -16.42 -45.24
N PRO A 576 20.50 -15.55 -45.93
CA PRO A 576 19.07 -15.74 -46.10
C PRO A 576 18.68 -16.97 -46.92
N GLN A 577 19.62 -17.62 -47.60
CA GLN A 577 19.35 -18.84 -48.40
C GLN A 577 19.47 -20.12 -47.56
N LEU A 578 20.06 -20.03 -46.36
CA LEU A 578 20.24 -21.16 -45.46
C LEU A 578 18.91 -21.53 -44.79
N ALA A 579 18.51 -22.81 -44.88
CA ALA A 579 17.33 -23.30 -44.20
C ALA A 579 17.50 -23.22 -42.67
N GLU A 580 16.44 -22.82 -41.95
CA GLU A 580 16.51 -22.61 -40.49
C GLU A 580 16.95 -23.87 -39.72
N GLY A 581 16.53 -25.06 -40.17
CA GLY A 581 16.96 -26.34 -39.59
C GLY A 581 18.47 -26.58 -39.72
N GLU A 582 19.07 -26.24 -40.87
CA GLU A 582 20.52 -26.34 -41.07
C GLU A 582 21.28 -25.31 -40.23
N ALA A 583 20.73 -24.08 -40.14
CA ALA A 583 21.28 -23.04 -39.29
C ALA A 583 21.27 -23.43 -37.80
N LYS A 584 20.20 -24.08 -37.35
CA LYS A 584 20.07 -24.64 -35.99
C LYS A 584 21.10 -25.72 -35.70
N ASN A 585 21.32 -26.66 -36.64
CA ASN A 585 22.33 -27.71 -36.48
C ASN A 585 23.74 -27.11 -36.40
N SER A 586 24.04 -26.13 -37.25
CA SER A 586 25.31 -25.39 -37.20
C SER A 586 25.48 -24.63 -35.89
N ALA A 587 24.41 -24.04 -35.35
CA ALA A 587 24.43 -23.37 -34.05
C ALA A 587 24.75 -24.34 -32.88
N VAL A 588 24.11 -25.52 -32.85
CA VAL A 588 24.39 -26.54 -31.82
C VAL A 588 25.84 -27.02 -31.91
N GLN A 589 26.35 -27.27 -33.12
CA GLN A 589 27.74 -27.69 -33.30
C GLN A 589 28.72 -26.60 -32.86
N ALA A 590 28.50 -25.34 -33.25
CA ALA A 590 29.34 -24.23 -32.83
C ALA A 590 29.41 -24.08 -31.29
N LEU A 591 28.31 -24.35 -30.58
CA LEU A 591 28.32 -24.36 -29.11
C LEU A 591 29.18 -25.48 -28.55
N ARG A 592 29.13 -26.69 -29.13
CA ARG A 592 30.01 -27.80 -28.73
C ARG A 592 31.48 -27.45 -28.96
N ASP A 593 31.80 -26.85 -30.11
CA ASP A 593 33.17 -26.43 -30.42
C ASP A 593 33.70 -25.39 -29.41
N VAL A 594 32.85 -24.43 -28.98
CA VAL A 594 33.21 -23.46 -27.92
C VAL A 594 33.42 -24.17 -26.58
N TRP A 595 32.57 -25.14 -26.24
CA TRP A 595 32.69 -25.92 -25.00
C TRP A 595 33.99 -26.73 -24.96
N ASP A 596 34.38 -27.33 -26.08
CA ASP A 596 35.60 -28.10 -26.24
C ASP A 596 36.85 -27.21 -26.24
N ALA A 597 36.78 -26.02 -26.85
CA ALA A 597 37.84 -25.02 -26.76
C ALA A 597 38.08 -24.59 -25.29
N ALA A 598 37.01 -24.32 -24.54
CA ALA A 598 37.10 -24.03 -23.11
C ALA A 598 37.64 -25.22 -22.31
N ALA A 599 37.15 -26.44 -22.58
CA ALA A 599 37.63 -27.66 -21.92
C ALA A 599 39.14 -27.90 -22.16
N THR A 600 39.61 -27.57 -23.36
CA THR A 600 41.02 -27.72 -23.73
C THR A 600 41.89 -26.70 -23.01
N HIS A 601 41.43 -25.45 -22.94
CA HIS A 601 42.08 -24.42 -22.14
C HIS A 601 42.12 -24.78 -20.65
N ASP A 602 40.99 -25.20 -20.07
CA ASP A 602 40.88 -25.54 -18.65
C ASP A 602 41.74 -26.75 -18.23
N ARG A 603 41.99 -27.68 -19.17
CA ARG A 603 42.92 -28.80 -18.96
C ARG A 603 44.39 -28.37 -18.97
N ALA A 604 44.71 -27.31 -19.70
CA ALA A 604 46.06 -26.75 -19.77
C ALA A 604 46.36 -25.76 -18.62
N ALA A 605 45.34 -25.30 -17.90
CA ALA A 605 45.46 -24.39 -16.76
C ALA A 605 46.25 -25.01 -15.60
N ARG A 606 47.15 -24.22 -14.99
CA ARG A 606 48.05 -24.68 -13.92
C ARG A 606 47.39 -24.70 -12.55
N SER A 607 46.38 -23.86 -12.34
CA SER A 607 45.58 -23.80 -11.12
C SER A 607 44.08 -23.69 -11.43
N PRO A 608 43.19 -23.98 -10.48
CA PRO A 608 41.76 -23.74 -10.65
C PRO A 608 41.41 -22.28 -10.95
N GLU A 609 42.21 -21.31 -10.48
CA GLU A 609 41.95 -19.88 -10.71
C GLU A 609 42.20 -19.48 -12.17
N GLU A 610 43.07 -20.19 -12.89
CA GLU A 610 43.38 -19.98 -14.31
C GLU A 610 42.31 -20.59 -15.24
N ARG A 611 41.40 -21.43 -14.74
CA ARG A 611 40.34 -22.03 -15.58
C ARG A 611 39.29 -20.99 -15.96
N LEU A 612 38.80 -21.03 -17.19
CA LEU A 612 37.62 -20.27 -17.62
C LEU A 612 36.35 -20.80 -16.96
N LEU A 613 36.25 -22.12 -16.82
CA LEU A 613 35.13 -22.79 -16.17
C LEU A 613 35.59 -23.65 -14.97
N ILE A 614 34.94 -23.46 -13.84
CA ILE A 614 35.14 -24.25 -12.63
C ILE A 614 34.32 -25.53 -12.72
N ALA A 615 34.96 -26.67 -12.51
CA ALA A 615 34.32 -27.99 -12.47
C ALA A 615 33.60 -28.19 -11.14
N VAL A 616 32.34 -28.63 -11.21
CA VAL A 616 31.50 -29.03 -10.07
C VAL A 616 30.92 -30.40 -10.42
N GLU A 617 31.56 -31.47 -9.93
CA GLU A 617 31.30 -32.84 -10.42
C GLU A 617 31.51 -32.91 -11.95
N ASP A 618 30.53 -33.43 -12.70
CA ASP A 618 30.53 -33.49 -14.18
C ASP A 618 30.00 -32.19 -14.85
N LYS A 619 29.77 -31.14 -14.05
CA LYS A 619 29.13 -29.88 -14.49
C LYS A 619 30.13 -28.73 -14.41
N ARG A 620 29.78 -27.59 -15.02
CA ARG A 620 30.65 -26.40 -15.06
C ARG A 620 29.95 -25.12 -14.63
N ARG A 621 30.69 -24.25 -13.93
CA ARG A 621 30.31 -22.87 -13.61
C ARG A 621 31.34 -21.91 -14.18
N LEU A 622 30.89 -20.71 -14.45
CA LEU A 622 31.75 -19.63 -14.92
C LEU A 622 32.70 -19.16 -13.80
N ASN A 623 33.98 -19.00 -14.08
CA ASN A 623 34.96 -18.43 -13.15
C ASN A 623 34.93 -16.88 -13.23
N PRO A 624 34.50 -16.17 -12.16
CA PRO A 624 34.44 -14.71 -12.17
C PRO A 624 35.80 -14.01 -12.20
N ASN A 625 36.92 -14.72 -11.93
CA ASN A 625 38.26 -14.13 -11.96
C ASN A 625 38.66 -13.62 -13.35
N TRP A 626 38.02 -14.11 -14.41
CA TRP A 626 38.22 -13.67 -15.80
C TRP A 626 37.32 -12.49 -16.22
N TRP A 627 36.47 -11.99 -15.32
CA TRP A 627 35.55 -10.90 -15.61
C TRP A 627 36.06 -9.57 -15.10
N ARG A 628 35.87 -8.52 -15.90
CA ARG A 628 36.19 -7.15 -15.54
C ARG A 628 34.96 -6.29 -15.68
N LEU A 629 34.75 -5.40 -14.72
CA LEU A 629 33.78 -4.31 -14.84
C LEU A 629 34.54 -3.04 -15.16
N ARG A 630 34.07 -2.27 -16.14
CA ARG A 630 34.58 -0.93 -16.43
C ARG A 630 33.44 0.08 -16.57
N SER A 631 33.71 1.34 -16.27
CA SER A 631 32.82 2.44 -16.60
C SER A 631 32.76 2.64 -18.11
N VAL A 632 31.61 3.13 -18.59
CA VAL A 632 31.40 3.53 -19.99
C VAL A 632 31.37 5.06 -20.04
N SER A 633 32.15 5.66 -20.94
CA SER A 633 32.21 7.12 -21.05
C SER A 633 31.03 7.69 -21.83
N ASN A 634 30.70 8.97 -21.62
CA ASN A 634 29.57 9.61 -22.31
C ASN A 634 29.71 9.64 -23.84
N GLN A 635 30.94 9.64 -24.34
CA GLN A 635 31.26 9.69 -25.78
C GLN A 635 31.57 8.31 -26.37
N GLU A 636 31.56 7.25 -25.55
CA GLU A 636 31.86 5.91 -26.03
C GLU A 636 30.73 5.40 -26.93
N THR A 637 31.11 4.79 -28.06
CA THR A 637 30.17 4.16 -28.98
C THR A 637 29.54 2.94 -28.32
N ILE A 638 28.22 2.92 -28.30
CA ILE A 638 27.38 1.81 -27.87
C ILE A 638 26.31 1.55 -28.92
N TYR A 639 25.53 0.50 -28.75
CA TYR A 639 24.46 0.13 -29.67
C TYR A 639 23.14 -0.02 -28.93
N ARG A 640 22.06 0.52 -29.49
CA ARG A 640 20.70 0.40 -28.98
C ARG A 640 19.82 -0.33 -29.98
N CYS A 641 19.11 -1.36 -29.53
CA CYS A 641 18.14 -2.04 -30.38
C CYS A 641 16.96 -1.12 -30.71
N GLY A 642 16.63 -0.97 -32.00
CA GLY A 642 15.54 -0.11 -32.48
C GLY A 642 14.13 -0.57 -32.07
N ILE A 643 13.95 -1.84 -31.66
CA ILE A 643 12.66 -2.40 -31.24
C ILE A 643 12.57 -2.52 -29.71
N CYS A 644 13.45 -3.30 -29.08
CA CYS A 644 13.33 -3.61 -27.65
C CYS A 644 14.04 -2.60 -26.72
N GLY A 645 14.86 -1.71 -27.29
CA GLY A 645 15.61 -0.67 -26.56
C GLY A 645 16.79 -1.17 -25.74
N THR A 646 17.14 -2.46 -25.79
CA THR A 646 18.29 -3.02 -25.05
C THR A 646 19.59 -2.38 -25.54
N LEU A 647 20.48 -2.05 -24.60
CA LEU A 647 21.81 -1.52 -24.86
C LEU A 647 22.84 -2.64 -24.98
N HIS A 648 23.79 -2.47 -25.90
CA HIS A 648 24.88 -3.39 -26.19
C HIS A 648 26.17 -2.59 -26.37
N ILE A 649 27.31 -3.13 -25.93
CA ILE A 649 28.62 -2.51 -26.17
C ILE A 649 29.22 -2.93 -27.51
N HIS A 650 28.88 -4.14 -27.97
CA HIS A 650 29.34 -4.67 -29.24
C HIS A 650 28.14 -5.06 -30.10
N SER A 651 28.27 -4.86 -31.40
CA SER A 651 27.31 -5.30 -32.40
C SER A 651 27.89 -6.46 -33.19
N ILE A 652 27.12 -7.54 -33.37
CA ILE A 652 27.47 -8.67 -34.24
C ILE A 652 26.47 -8.67 -35.38
N SER A 653 26.89 -8.23 -36.57
CA SER A 653 26.04 -8.08 -37.76
C SER A 653 24.75 -7.25 -37.52
N ASN A 654 24.79 -6.28 -36.60
CA ASN A 654 23.63 -5.46 -36.20
C ASN A 654 22.41 -6.25 -35.68
N VAL A 655 22.61 -7.48 -35.21
CA VAL A 655 21.53 -8.36 -34.73
C VAL A 655 21.33 -8.23 -33.22
N CYS A 656 20.11 -7.92 -32.78
CA CYS A 656 19.79 -7.91 -31.35
C CYS A 656 19.93 -9.32 -30.72
N THR A 657 20.56 -9.40 -29.54
CA THR A 657 20.84 -10.68 -28.84
C THR A 657 19.65 -11.26 -28.06
N LYS A 658 18.50 -10.58 -28.07
CA LYS A 658 17.26 -11.10 -27.48
C LYS A 658 16.61 -12.11 -28.44
N ARG A 659 16.29 -13.30 -27.90
CA ARG A 659 15.81 -14.50 -28.62
C ARG A 659 14.78 -14.21 -29.74
N HIS A 660 13.74 -13.41 -29.44
CA HIS A 660 12.61 -13.15 -30.35
C HIS A 660 12.48 -11.70 -30.79
N CYS A 661 13.52 -10.88 -30.58
CA CYS A 661 13.49 -9.49 -31.01
C CYS A 661 14.06 -9.39 -32.42
N GLU A 662 13.27 -9.02 -33.42
CA GLU A 662 13.73 -8.82 -34.80
C GLU A 662 14.44 -7.47 -35.02
N GLY A 663 14.64 -6.69 -33.95
CA GLY A 663 15.22 -5.36 -34.04
C GLY A 663 16.70 -5.37 -34.39
N GLU A 664 17.11 -4.33 -35.09
CA GLU A 664 18.50 -4.07 -35.44
C GLU A 664 19.17 -3.19 -34.40
N LEU A 665 20.47 -3.41 -34.19
CA LEU A 665 21.32 -2.62 -33.31
C LEU A 665 21.79 -1.37 -34.06
N VAL A 666 21.39 -0.21 -33.54
CA VAL A 666 21.75 1.10 -34.09
C VAL A 666 22.86 1.71 -33.23
N GLU A 667 23.92 2.19 -33.87
CA GLU A 667 25.02 2.89 -33.21
C GLU A 667 24.54 4.19 -32.55
N THR A 668 25.03 4.47 -31.35
CA THR A 668 24.75 5.70 -30.59
C THR A 668 25.83 5.95 -29.54
N THR A 669 25.76 7.04 -28.80
CA THR A 669 26.60 7.30 -27.62
C THR A 669 25.75 7.41 -26.37
N VAL A 670 26.35 7.22 -25.19
CA VAL A 670 25.64 7.38 -23.90
C VAL A 670 25.04 8.80 -23.77
N ALA A 671 25.73 9.83 -24.27
CA ALA A 671 25.25 11.21 -24.28
C ALA A 671 24.00 11.43 -25.16
N GLN A 672 23.80 10.61 -26.19
CA GLN A 672 22.64 10.69 -27.10
C GLN A 672 21.46 9.84 -26.61
N LEU A 673 21.62 9.04 -25.55
CA LEU A 673 20.54 8.22 -25.02
C LEU A 673 19.42 9.10 -24.44
N PRO A 674 18.13 8.73 -24.64
CA PRO A 674 17.01 9.40 -23.99
C PRO A 674 17.17 9.42 -22.47
N THR A 675 16.72 10.48 -21.80
CA THR A 675 16.77 10.62 -20.34
C THR A 675 16.23 9.37 -19.64
N ASP A 676 17.00 8.85 -18.69
CA ASP A 676 16.64 7.67 -17.91
C ASP A 676 16.76 7.99 -16.42
N HIS A 677 15.71 7.67 -15.66
CA HIS A 677 15.62 7.97 -14.24
C HIS A 677 16.71 7.28 -13.41
N TYR A 678 16.99 6.00 -13.68
CA TYR A 678 18.00 5.25 -12.93
C TYR A 678 19.41 5.70 -13.32
N ARG A 679 19.64 6.00 -14.60
CA ARG A 679 20.92 6.59 -15.05
C ARG A 679 21.22 7.89 -14.30
N ALA A 680 20.23 8.79 -14.18
CA ALA A 680 20.40 10.04 -13.44
C ALA A 680 20.76 9.78 -11.97
N LEU A 681 19.97 8.97 -11.27
CA LEU A 681 20.20 8.64 -9.85
C LEU A 681 21.57 7.98 -9.58
N TYR A 682 22.03 7.11 -10.47
CA TYR A 682 23.35 6.47 -10.30
C TYR A 682 24.51 7.44 -10.52
N THR A 683 24.28 8.58 -11.16
CA THR A 683 25.30 9.61 -11.38
C THR A 683 25.22 10.81 -10.45
N GLU A 684 24.12 10.96 -9.71
CA GLU A 684 23.90 12.03 -8.74
C GLU A 684 24.65 11.81 -7.41
N ALA A 685 24.88 12.90 -6.67
CA ALA A 685 25.39 12.82 -5.30
C ALA A 685 24.24 12.49 -4.33
N LEU A 686 24.08 11.21 -4.02
CA LEU A 686 23.03 10.72 -3.13
C LEU A 686 23.46 10.77 -1.66
N PRO A 687 22.55 11.08 -0.71
CA PRO A 687 22.80 10.90 0.72
C PRO A 687 23.26 9.47 1.05
N SER A 688 24.24 9.33 1.93
CA SER A 688 24.80 8.03 2.30
C SER A 688 23.82 7.11 3.02
N TYR A 689 22.73 7.64 3.56
CA TYR A 689 21.66 6.85 4.17
C TYR A 689 20.34 7.63 4.19
N LEU A 690 19.22 6.92 4.02
CA LEU A 690 17.88 7.45 4.27
C LEU A 690 17.04 6.46 5.08
N ARG A 691 16.84 6.80 6.35
CA ARG A 691 15.87 6.13 7.23
C ARG A 691 14.43 6.55 6.97
N ALA A 692 13.57 5.57 6.72
CA ALA A 692 12.13 5.73 6.74
C ALA A 692 11.50 4.84 7.83
N GLU A 693 10.54 5.37 8.59
CA GLU A 693 9.78 4.59 9.58
C GLU A 693 8.28 4.80 9.39
N GLU A 694 7.49 3.82 9.80
CA GLU A 694 6.04 4.01 9.87
C GLU A 694 5.65 4.73 11.16
N HIS A 695 4.50 5.40 11.15
CA HIS A 695 3.83 5.82 12.37
C HIS A 695 2.34 5.56 12.25
N THR A 696 1.94 4.37 12.69
CA THR A 696 0.56 3.89 12.62
C THR A 696 0.07 3.48 14.00
N ALA A 697 -1.24 3.34 14.17
CA ALA A 697 -1.83 2.79 15.40
C ALA A 697 -1.49 1.29 15.62
N GLN A 698 -0.72 0.67 14.72
CA GLN A 698 -0.22 -0.70 14.84
C GLN A 698 1.10 -0.76 15.64
N LEU A 699 1.79 0.36 15.84
CA LEU A 699 2.97 0.42 16.69
C LEU A 699 2.57 0.42 18.16
N ASN A 700 3.42 -0.16 19.00
CA ASN A 700 3.29 0.05 20.44
C ASN A 700 3.57 1.53 20.80
N PRO A 701 3.04 2.04 21.93
CA PRO A 701 3.23 3.44 22.31
C PRO A 701 4.69 3.86 22.53
N GLU A 702 5.53 2.96 23.02
CA GLU A 702 6.94 3.24 23.31
C GLU A 702 7.76 3.46 22.03
N ASN A 703 7.60 2.62 21.02
CA ASN A 703 8.26 2.78 19.73
C ASN A 703 7.71 3.96 18.96
N ALA A 704 6.39 4.20 19.01
CA ALA A 704 5.79 5.39 18.41
C ALA A 704 6.42 6.68 18.97
N LYS A 705 6.57 6.77 20.29
CA LYS A 705 7.26 7.90 20.96
C LYS A 705 8.73 8.01 20.55
N LYS A 706 9.45 6.88 20.46
CA LYS A 706 10.84 6.86 19.99
C LYS A 706 10.97 7.38 18.56
N PHE A 707 10.13 6.92 17.63
CA PHE A 707 10.16 7.36 16.24
C PHE A 707 9.76 8.83 16.09
N GLN A 708 8.81 9.31 16.88
CA GLN A 708 8.48 10.74 16.92
C GLN A 708 9.70 11.58 17.33
N GLN A 709 10.42 11.15 18.37
CA GLN A 709 11.62 11.85 18.85
C GLN A 709 12.75 11.79 17.82
N ASP A 710 13.02 10.62 17.25
CA ASP A 710 14.03 10.43 16.20
C ASP A 710 13.72 11.28 14.95
N PHE A 711 12.45 11.44 14.57
CA PHE A 711 12.04 12.32 13.47
C PHE A 711 12.25 13.80 13.80
N LYS A 712 11.92 14.21 15.04
CA LYS A 712 12.15 15.59 15.49
C LYS A 712 13.64 15.96 15.45
N GLU A 713 14.49 15.02 15.84
CA GLU A 713 15.96 15.16 15.86
C GLU A 713 16.64 14.91 14.50
N GLY A 714 15.88 14.61 13.44
CA GLY A 714 16.43 14.39 12.10
C GLY A 714 17.11 13.04 11.90
N ARG A 715 17.02 12.11 12.86
CA ARG A 715 17.50 10.71 12.71
C ARG A 715 16.59 9.86 11.83
N ILE A 716 15.32 10.25 11.70
CA ILE A 716 14.39 9.71 10.70
C ILE A 716 14.12 10.81 9.68
N HIS A 717 14.32 10.49 8.40
CA HIS A 717 14.22 11.43 7.29
C HIS A 717 12.81 11.46 6.72
N ILE A 718 12.15 10.28 6.68
CA ILE A 718 10.80 10.11 6.18
C ILE A 718 9.96 9.38 7.22
N LEU A 719 8.84 9.99 7.59
CA LEU A 719 7.86 9.36 8.48
C LEU A 719 6.58 9.07 7.71
N SER A 720 6.27 7.78 7.54
CA SER A 720 5.12 7.27 6.80
C SER A 720 3.95 7.05 7.74
N CYS A 721 2.99 7.96 7.73
CA CYS A 721 1.94 8.10 8.73
C CYS A 721 0.58 7.66 8.18
N SER A 722 -0.23 7.05 9.05
CA SER A 722 -1.67 7.03 8.86
C SER A 722 -2.29 8.30 9.47
N THR A 723 -3.53 8.24 9.98
CA THR A 723 -4.19 9.34 10.70
C THR A 723 -3.52 9.77 12.02
N THR A 724 -2.44 9.14 12.47
CA THR A 724 -1.82 9.35 13.80
C THR A 724 -1.17 10.72 13.99
N PHE A 725 -0.77 11.40 12.89
CA PHE A 725 -0.18 12.75 12.90
C PHE A 725 -1.05 13.79 12.21
N GLU A 726 -2.31 13.45 11.93
CA GLU A 726 -3.24 14.37 11.29
C GLU A 726 -3.59 15.54 12.21
N VAL A 727 -3.83 15.29 13.51
CA VAL A 727 -4.28 16.29 14.49
C VAL A 727 -3.32 16.39 15.69
N GLY A 728 -3.17 17.58 16.27
CA GLY A 728 -2.74 17.74 17.67
C GLY A 728 -1.26 17.64 18.04
N VAL A 729 -0.33 17.36 17.12
CA VAL A 729 1.12 17.24 17.47
C VAL A 729 2.01 18.24 16.74
N ASP A 730 2.85 18.97 17.49
CA ASP A 730 3.91 19.81 16.94
C ASP A 730 5.19 18.97 16.71
N LEU A 731 5.56 18.80 15.44
CA LEU A 731 6.78 18.09 15.01
C LEU A 731 7.96 19.05 14.74
N GLY A 732 7.80 20.34 15.06
CA GLY A 732 8.78 21.38 14.74
C GLY A 732 8.66 21.88 13.30
N ASP A 733 9.75 22.41 12.75
CA ASP A 733 9.77 22.98 11.40
C ASP A 733 9.62 21.90 10.34
N LEU A 734 8.47 21.92 9.66
CA LEU A 734 8.18 21.12 8.49
C LEU A 734 7.80 22.04 7.33
N ASN A 735 8.50 21.86 6.23
CA ASN A 735 8.30 22.61 5.00
C ASN A 735 7.42 21.86 4.02
N THR A 736 7.43 20.53 4.10
CA THR A 736 6.86 19.66 3.08
C THR A 736 5.99 18.58 3.71
N VAL A 737 4.81 18.40 3.13
CA VAL A 737 3.93 17.27 3.39
C VAL A 737 3.69 16.54 2.07
N PHE A 738 3.79 15.21 2.12
CA PHE A 738 3.49 14.36 0.98
C PHE A 738 2.26 13.50 1.27
N LEU A 739 1.18 13.72 0.53
CA LEU A 739 -0.03 12.92 0.59
C LEU A 739 0.05 11.86 -0.53
N ARG A 740 0.14 10.58 -0.17
CA ARG A 740 0.26 9.45 -1.12
C ARG A 740 -1.08 9.03 -1.75
N ASN A 741 -2.15 9.70 -1.38
CA ASN A 741 -3.50 9.61 -1.92
C ASN A 741 -4.23 10.90 -1.55
N VAL A 742 -5.34 11.19 -2.23
CA VAL A 742 -6.21 12.29 -1.79
C VAL A 742 -6.84 11.88 -0.45
N PRO A 743 -6.69 12.68 0.63
CA PRO A 743 -7.36 12.42 1.91
C PRO A 743 -8.87 12.34 1.73
N PRO A 744 -9.60 11.60 2.58
CA PRO A 744 -11.02 11.34 2.36
C PRO A 744 -11.87 12.62 2.40
N GLU A 745 -11.56 13.54 3.32
CA GLU A 745 -12.29 14.80 3.48
C GLU A 745 -11.36 16.02 3.39
N ALA A 746 -11.95 17.17 3.04
CA ALA A 746 -11.24 18.44 2.95
C ALA A 746 -10.66 18.88 4.31
N PHE A 747 -11.33 18.55 5.42
CA PHE A 747 -10.78 18.75 6.77
C PHE A 747 -9.49 17.96 6.99
N ASN A 748 -9.45 16.68 6.58
CA ASN A 748 -8.24 15.86 6.71
C ASN A 748 -7.10 16.47 5.88
N TYR A 749 -7.41 16.93 4.67
CA TYR A 749 -6.46 17.63 3.80
C TYR A 749 -5.89 18.87 4.47
N ALA A 750 -6.75 19.78 4.96
CA ALA A 750 -6.35 21.01 5.62
C ALA A 750 -5.49 20.75 6.87
N GLN A 751 -5.85 19.75 7.68
CA GLN A 751 -5.08 19.36 8.87
C GLN A 751 -3.70 18.79 8.54
N ARG A 752 -3.62 17.91 7.52
CA ARG A 752 -2.35 17.31 7.07
C ARG A 752 -1.44 18.34 6.42
N VAL A 753 -1.96 19.13 5.49
CA VAL A 753 -1.21 20.19 4.80
C VAL A 753 -0.85 21.33 5.75
N GLY A 754 -1.71 21.62 6.72
CA GLY A 754 -1.44 22.58 7.79
C GLY A 754 -0.26 22.20 8.70
N ARG A 755 0.34 21.00 8.56
CA ARG A 755 1.61 20.63 9.19
C ARG A 755 2.81 21.30 8.52
N ALA A 756 2.69 21.66 7.24
CA ALA A 756 3.73 22.38 6.50
C ALA A 756 3.55 23.91 6.58
N GLY A 757 4.68 24.62 6.59
CA GLY A 757 4.71 26.08 6.51
C GLY A 757 4.13 26.79 7.73
N ARG A 758 4.32 26.22 8.94
CA ARG A 758 3.81 26.78 10.20
C ARG A 758 4.64 27.93 10.76
N ARG A 759 5.95 27.99 10.48
CA ARG A 759 6.85 29.02 11.03
C ARG A 759 7.37 29.94 9.91
N ALA A 760 7.71 31.17 10.28
CA ALA A 760 8.24 32.17 9.36
C ALA A 760 9.55 31.69 8.72
N GLY A 761 9.74 32.01 7.43
CA GLY A 761 11.01 31.75 6.73
C GLY A 761 10.90 31.02 5.39
N SER A 762 9.77 30.39 5.07
CA SER A 762 9.63 29.58 3.85
C SER A 762 8.18 29.16 3.57
N ALA A 763 7.77 29.15 2.30
CA ALA A 763 6.47 28.64 1.90
C ALA A 763 6.35 27.13 2.16
N GLY A 764 5.16 26.69 2.55
CA GLY A 764 4.85 25.26 2.68
C GLY A 764 4.61 24.61 1.32
N VAL A 765 5.00 23.35 1.15
CA VAL A 765 4.72 22.56 -0.06
C VAL A 765 3.92 21.32 0.30
N ALA A 766 2.78 21.15 -0.36
CA ALA A 766 1.95 19.96 -0.25
C ALA A 766 1.90 19.25 -1.61
N ILE A 767 2.45 18.04 -1.68
CA ILE A 767 2.31 17.18 -2.85
C ILE A 767 1.22 16.17 -2.58
N THR A 768 0.24 16.07 -3.49
CA THR A 768 -0.87 15.11 -3.42
C THR A 768 -0.80 14.18 -4.63
N TYR A 769 -0.61 12.89 -4.38
CA TYR A 769 -0.58 11.88 -5.42
C TYR A 769 -1.96 11.23 -5.58
N CYS A 770 -2.67 11.57 -6.65
CA CYS A 770 -3.98 11.04 -7.00
C CYS A 770 -3.84 9.66 -7.65
N ARG A 771 -4.31 8.61 -6.98
CA ARG A 771 -4.30 7.23 -7.47
C ARG A 771 -5.40 6.98 -8.50
N ARG A 772 -5.38 5.79 -9.11
CA ARG A 772 -6.39 5.30 -10.07
C ARG A 772 -7.68 4.83 -9.37
N ASN A 773 -8.18 5.59 -8.40
CA ASN A 773 -9.47 5.34 -7.76
C ASN A 773 -10.41 6.52 -8.08
N PRO A 774 -11.75 6.32 -8.08
CA PRO A 774 -12.70 7.37 -8.48
C PRO A 774 -12.58 8.67 -7.69
N HIS A 775 -12.41 8.57 -6.36
CA HIS A 775 -12.29 9.70 -5.45
C HIS A 775 -11.06 10.59 -5.77
N ASP A 776 -9.88 9.98 -5.91
CA ASP A 776 -8.63 10.67 -6.21
C ASP A 776 -8.67 11.35 -7.59
N LEU A 777 -9.24 10.68 -8.59
CA LEU A 777 -9.39 11.21 -9.95
C LEU A 777 -10.37 12.39 -9.99
N TYR A 778 -11.46 12.31 -9.23
CA TYR A 778 -12.43 13.42 -9.11
C TYR A 778 -11.76 14.69 -8.57
N HIS A 779 -10.98 14.56 -7.48
CA HIS A 779 -10.24 15.69 -6.90
C HIS A 779 -9.04 16.13 -7.72
N PHE A 780 -8.47 15.28 -8.58
CA PHE A 780 -7.45 15.71 -9.54
C PHE A 780 -8.03 16.66 -10.60
N ILE A 781 -9.25 16.41 -11.08
CA ILE A 781 -9.93 17.25 -12.07
C ILE A 781 -10.35 18.60 -11.44
N ALA A 782 -10.79 18.58 -10.18
CA ALA A 782 -11.24 19.77 -9.45
C ALA A 782 -10.53 19.93 -8.08
N PRO A 783 -9.22 20.24 -8.06
CA PRO A 783 -8.42 20.29 -6.83
C PRO A 783 -8.84 21.42 -5.89
N GLU A 784 -9.42 22.50 -6.40
CA GLU A 784 -9.87 23.63 -5.58
C GLU A 784 -10.86 23.22 -4.49
N ARG A 785 -11.68 22.19 -4.73
CA ARG A 785 -12.69 21.71 -3.76
C ARG A 785 -12.05 21.21 -2.47
N ILE A 786 -11.02 20.36 -2.57
CA ILE A 786 -10.34 19.80 -1.39
C ILE A 786 -9.44 20.83 -0.70
N ILE A 787 -8.90 21.80 -1.46
CA ILE A 787 -8.03 22.87 -0.93
C ILE A 787 -8.84 23.91 -0.15
N ARG A 788 -10.00 24.33 -0.65
CA ARG A 788 -10.83 25.38 -0.03
C ARG A 788 -11.33 25.01 1.36
N GLY A 789 -11.60 23.72 1.60
CA GLY A 789 -11.81 23.19 2.95
C GLY A 789 -12.93 23.85 3.76
N GLN A 790 -14.07 24.20 3.15
CA GLN A 790 -15.25 24.59 3.92
C GLN A 790 -15.70 23.41 4.77
N SER A 791 -15.78 23.60 6.09
CA SER A 791 -16.22 22.61 7.06
C SER A 791 -17.20 23.28 8.01
N ARG A 792 -18.44 22.80 8.01
CA ARG A 792 -19.48 23.14 8.96
C ARG A 792 -19.19 22.47 10.32
N PRO A 793 -19.80 22.98 11.40
CA PRO A 793 -19.74 22.33 12.70
C PRO A 793 -20.26 20.88 12.61
N PRO A 794 -19.52 19.89 13.14
CA PRO A 794 -19.95 18.50 13.09
C PRO A 794 -21.17 18.26 13.98
N THR A 795 -21.98 17.25 13.65
CA THR A 795 -23.14 16.86 14.48
C THR A 795 -22.73 15.85 15.56
N LEU A 796 -23.19 16.03 16.81
CA LEU A 796 -22.89 15.12 17.94
C LEU A 796 -24.09 14.24 18.30
N PHE A 797 -23.84 12.93 18.43
CA PHE A 797 -24.84 11.97 18.89
C PHE A 797 -24.49 11.49 20.30
N THR A 798 -25.06 12.11 21.33
CA THR A 798 -24.82 11.72 22.73
C THR A 798 -25.68 10.56 23.21
N ARG A 799 -26.48 9.95 22.33
CA ARG A 799 -27.58 9.02 22.66
C ARG A 799 -27.26 7.53 22.41
N ASN A 800 -26.00 7.16 22.26
CA ASN A 800 -25.61 5.78 22.00
C ASN A 800 -25.47 4.95 23.31
N PRO A 801 -26.37 3.98 23.59
CA PRO A 801 -26.36 3.22 24.83
C PRO A 801 -25.10 2.36 25.01
N LYS A 802 -24.50 1.82 23.94
CA LYS A 802 -23.27 1.00 24.04
C LYS A 802 -22.06 1.83 24.46
N ILE A 803 -21.91 3.05 23.92
CA ILE A 803 -20.85 3.99 24.33
C ILE A 803 -21.07 4.41 25.78
N VAL A 804 -22.31 4.78 26.13
CA VAL A 804 -22.66 5.19 27.49
C VAL A 804 -22.40 4.08 28.50
N LEU A 805 -22.76 2.83 28.21
CA LEU A 805 -22.53 1.69 29.09
C LEU A 805 -21.06 1.53 29.47
N ARG A 806 -20.11 1.70 28.52
CA ARG A 806 -18.66 1.68 28.83
C ARG A 806 -18.23 2.81 29.75
N HIS A 807 -18.83 4.00 29.60
CA HIS A 807 -18.60 5.10 30.52
C HIS A 807 -19.15 4.80 31.91
N MET A 808 -20.29 4.12 32.00
CA MET A 808 -20.85 3.61 33.26
C MET A 808 -19.93 2.55 33.87
N THR A 809 -19.45 1.57 33.10
CA THR A 809 -18.49 0.54 33.56
C THR A 809 -17.22 1.19 34.08
N ALA A 810 -16.65 2.14 33.35
CA ALA A 810 -15.43 2.85 33.74
C ALA A 810 -15.63 3.70 35.02
N TRP A 811 -16.83 4.25 35.22
CA TRP A 811 -17.18 4.96 36.46
C TRP A 811 -17.29 4.00 37.64
N ALA A 812 -18.04 2.90 37.46
CA ALA A 812 -18.22 1.82 38.43
C ALA A 812 -16.87 1.19 38.86
N LEU A 813 -16.03 0.83 37.90
CA LEU A 813 -14.68 0.31 38.15
C LEU A 813 -13.79 1.34 38.86
N SER A 814 -13.90 2.64 38.51
CA SER A 814 -13.14 3.68 39.22
C SER A 814 -13.54 3.78 40.69
N HIS A 815 -14.82 3.61 41.02
CA HIS A 815 -15.29 3.56 42.40
C HIS A 815 -14.76 2.32 43.13
N PHE A 816 -14.83 1.15 42.48
CA PHE A 816 -14.32 -0.12 43.01
C PHE A 816 -12.81 -0.10 43.28
N PHE A 817 -12.00 0.40 42.34
CA PHE A 817 -10.55 0.49 42.49
C PHE A 817 -10.10 1.45 43.60
N ARG A 818 -10.92 2.45 43.97
CA ARG A 818 -10.60 3.31 45.12
C ARG A 818 -10.83 2.60 46.45
N SER A 819 -11.85 1.77 46.54
CA SER A 819 -12.08 0.94 47.73
C SER A 819 -11.12 -0.25 47.82
N GLN A 820 -10.55 -0.68 46.69
CA GLN A 820 -9.60 -1.79 46.62
C GLN A 820 -8.38 -1.42 45.75
N PRO A 821 -7.49 -0.51 46.22
CA PRO A 821 -6.36 -0.03 45.44
C PRO A 821 -5.40 -1.14 44.99
N GLN A 822 -5.27 -2.20 45.79
CA GLN A 822 -4.44 -3.37 45.47
C GLN A 822 -4.85 -4.05 44.17
N ARG A 823 -6.12 -3.96 43.76
CA ARG A 823 -6.63 -4.54 42.51
C ARG A 823 -6.31 -3.70 41.27
N PHE A 824 -5.82 -2.47 41.45
CA PHE A 824 -5.54 -1.54 40.36
C PHE A 824 -4.05 -1.52 39.98
N VAL A 825 -3.48 -2.70 39.71
CA VAL A 825 -2.05 -2.85 39.40
C VAL A 825 -1.87 -3.59 38.08
N ASN A 826 -2.09 -4.89 38.10
CA ASN A 826 -1.96 -5.78 36.96
C ASN A 826 -3.12 -6.77 36.92
N VAL A 827 -3.20 -7.55 35.85
CA VAL A 827 -4.25 -8.54 35.61
C VAL A 827 -4.37 -9.54 36.76
N GLN A 828 -3.24 -10.06 37.28
CA GLN A 828 -3.24 -10.94 38.45
C GLN A 828 -3.88 -10.26 39.67
N ALA A 829 -3.47 -9.03 39.99
CA ALA A 829 -3.97 -8.34 41.16
C ALA A 829 -5.46 -7.98 41.04
N PHE A 830 -5.95 -7.69 39.83
CA PHE A 830 -7.36 -7.41 39.60
C PHE A 830 -8.24 -8.64 39.81
N PHE A 831 -7.85 -9.77 39.23
CA PHE A 831 -8.59 -11.03 39.26
C PHE A 831 -8.25 -11.95 40.45
N GLU A 832 -7.23 -11.59 41.23
CA GLU A 832 -6.60 -12.34 42.33
C GLU A 832 -6.02 -13.71 41.94
N ASN A 833 -6.87 -14.65 41.52
CA ASN A 833 -6.49 -15.98 41.09
C ASN A 833 -6.91 -16.19 39.63
N LEU A 834 -5.95 -16.20 38.71
CA LEU A 834 -6.26 -16.36 37.28
C LEU A 834 -6.83 -17.74 36.91
N LEU A 835 -6.69 -18.77 37.74
CA LEU A 835 -7.34 -20.07 37.50
C LEU A 835 -8.78 -20.12 38.04
N ALA A 836 -9.13 -19.23 38.97
CA ALA A 836 -10.45 -19.13 39.58
C ALA A 836 -10.72 -17.67 39.99
N PRO A 837 -10.96 -16.77 39.02
CA PRO A 837 -11.00 -15.34 39.27
C PRO A 837 -12.24 -14.92 40.07
N SER A 838 -12.11 -13.87 40.89
CA SER A 838 -13.16 -13.37 41.80
C SER A 838 -13.71 -11.98 41.43
N ALA A 839 -13.07 -11.27 40.48
CA ALA A 839 -13.28 -9.83 40.29
C ALA A 839 -14.72 -9.45 39.91
N ILE A 840 -15.40 -10.23 39.06
CA ILE A 840 -16.80 -9.98 38.71
C ILE A 840 -17.72 -10.08 39.93
N ALA A 841 -17.55 -11.13 40.73
CA ALA A 841 -18.37 -11.36 41.92
C ALA A 841 -18.15 -10.24 42.95
N ASP A 842 -16.90 -9.85 43.15
CA ASP A 842 -16.52 -8.78 44.08
C ASP A 842 -17.01 -7.41 43.62
N LEU A 843 -16.93 -7.13 42.32
CA LEU A 843 -17.48 -5.90 41.73
C LEU A 843 -19.00 -5.86 41.88
N GLN A 844 -19.71 -6.95 41.58
CA GLN A 844 -21.17 -7.01 41.69
C GLN A 844 -21.61 -6.75 43.14
N ALA A 845 -20.96 -7.38 44.12
CA ALA A 845 -21.22 -7.15 45.55
C ALA A 845 -20.95 -5.68 45.95
N HIS A 846 -19.88 -5.08 45.41
CA HIS A 846 -19.55 -3.68 45.65
C HIS A 846 -20.61 -2.73 45.08
N LEU A 847 -21.06 -2.95 43.84
CA LEU A 847 -22.07 -2.10 43.21
C LEU A 847 -23.42 -2.17 43.91
N GLN A 848 -23.82 -3.35 44.38
CA GLN A 848 -25.04 -3.53 45.19
C GLN A 848 -24.94 -2.76 46.52
N ARG A 849 -23.77 -2.77 47.18
CA ARG A 849 -23.56 -2.05 48.44
C ARG A 849 -23.65 -0.52 48.30
N TYR A 850 -23.18 0.04 47.18
CA TYR A 850 -23.13 1.49 46.94
C TYR A 850 -24.15 1.98 45.91
N GLN A 851 -25.22 1.20 45.69
CA GLN A 851 -26.17 1.41 44.60
C GLN A 851 -26.73 2.83 44.55
N SER A 852 -27.30 3.35 45.64
CA SER A 852 -27.98 4.64 45.64
C SER A 852 -27.06 5.81 45.27
N SER A 853 -25.84 5.82 45.82
CA SER A 853 -24.84 6.86 45.53
C SER A 853 -24.35 6.80 44.08
N LEU A 854 -24.05 5.59 43.59
CA LEU A 854 -23.60 5.41 42.21
C LEU A 854 -24.70 5.74 41.20
N GLN A 855 -25.95 5.36 41.46
CA GLN A 855 -27.10 5.65 40.61
C GLN A 855 -27.35 7.16 40.51
N GLN A 856 -27.21 7.91 41.61
CA GLN A 856 -27.29 9.37 41.59
C GLN A 856 -26.20 10.00 40.71
N SER A 857 -24.93 9.60 40.88
CA SER A 857 -23.84 10.11 40.05
C SER A 857 -23.98 9.71 38.58
N LEU A 858 -24.41 8.48 38.29
CA LEU A 858 -24.65 8.02 36.92
C LEU A 858 -25.81 8.77 36.25
N SER A 859 -26.86 9.11 36.98
CA SER A 859 -28.00 9.89 36.45
C SER A 859 -27.60 11.32 36.04
N GLN A 860 -26.59 11.89 36.68
CA GLN A 860 -26.00 13.19 36.29
C GLN A 860 -25.07 13.09 35.07
N ILE A 861 -24.44 11.94 34.89
CA ILE A 861 -23.51 11.68 33.78
C ILE A 861 -24.26 11.31 32.50
N VAL A 862 -25.31 10.48 32.62
CA VAL A 862 -26.06 9.88 31.52
C VAL A 862 -27.23 10.79 31.11
N PRO A 863 -27.44 11.06 29.80
CA PRO A 863 -28.61 11.79 29.32
C PRO A 863 -29.93 11.18 29.79
N ALA A 864 -30.90 12.02 30.17
CA ALA A 864 -32.17 11.60 30.77
C ALA A 864 -32.94 10.60 29.90
N GLU A 865 -32.87 10.75 28.58
CA GLU A 865 -33.57 9.91 27.61
C GLU A 865 -33.08 8.45 27.60
N LEU A 866 -31.86 8.18 28.09
CA LEU A 866 -31.28 6.84 28.13
C LEU A 866 -31.47 6.12 29.48
N HIS A 867 -32.05 6.79 30.49
CA HIS A 867 -32.16 6.22 31.84
C HIS A 867 -32.99 4.93 31.86
N VAL A 868 -34.08 4.88 31.10
CA VAL A 868 -34.93 3.67 30.98
C VAL A 868 -34.19 2.56 30.24
N ALA A 869 -33.60 2.84 29.08
CA ALA A 869 -32.96 1.85 28.22
C ALA A 869 -31.73 1.17 28.86
N LEU A 870 -31.02 1.90 29.73
CA LEU A 870 -29.84 1.41 30.44
C LEU A 870 -30.16 0.81 31.81
N GLY A 871 -31.46 0.73 32.17
CA GLY A 871 -31.88 0.21 33.46
C GLY A 871 -31.31 1.03 34.62
N LEU A 872 -31.25 2.37 34.49
CA LEU A 872 -30.89 3.27 35.59
C LEU A 872 -32.10 3.61 36.47
N ASN A 873 -33.31 3.34 35.98
CA ASN A 873 -34.56 3.52 36.72
C ASN A 873 -34.95 2.27 37.53
N ASP A 874 -34.42 1.10 37.18
CA ASP A 874 -34.51 -0.14 37.93
C ASP A 874 -33.08 -0.63 38.26
N THR A 875 -32.87 -1.68 39.04
CA THR A 875 -31.50 -2.06 39.48
C THR A 875 -30.71 -2.83 38.40
N THR A 876 -31.25 -2.93 37.18
CA THR A 876 -30.74 -3.85 36.15
C THR A 876 -29.47 -3.35 35.46
N TRP A 877 -29.08 -2.08 35.63
CA TRP A 877 -27.80 -1.57 35.14
C TRP A 877 -26.59 -2.33 35.70
N ILE A 878 -26.69 -2.91 36.92
CA ILE A 878 -25.61 -3.72 37.52
C ILE A 878 -25.39 -5.00 36.70
N ASP A 879 -26.47 -5.65 36.27
CA ASP A 879 -26.41 -6.88 35.47
C ASP A 879 -25.88 -6.58 34.06
N GLN A 880 -26.17 -5.41 33.50
CA GLN A 880 -25.56 -4.99 32.22
C GLN A 880 -24.03 -4.82 32.32
N LEU A 881 -23.52 -4.43 33.49
CA LEU A 881 -22.08 -4.23 33.71
C LEU A 881 -21.33 -5.52 34.07
N CYS A 882 -21.95 -6.41 34.84
CA CYS A 882 -21.31 -7.60 35.41
C CYS A 882 -21.72 -8.91 34.71
N GLY A 883 -22.85 -8.94 33.99
CA GLY A 883 -23.45 -10.15 33.41
C GLY A 883 -24.47 -10.78 34.37
N SER A 884 -25.47 -11.50 33.82
CA SER A 884 -26.52 -12.15 34.62
C SER A 884 -26.11 -13.58 35.05
N LYS A 885 -26.55 -14.04 36.23
CA LYS A 885 -26.38 -15.44 36.69
C LYS A 885 -27.34 -16.44 36.01
N SER A 886 -28.26 -15.96 35.16
CA SER A 886 -29.29 -16.76 34.53
C SER A 886 -28.72 -17.51 33.32
N ALA A 887 -28.37 -18.79 33.49
CA ALA A 887 -27.96 -19.65 32.40
C ALA A 887 -29.09 -19.77 31.35
N GLY A 888 -28.94 -19.12 30.19
CA GLY A 888 -29.83 -19.33 29.03
C GLY A 888 -30.17 -18.12 28.16
N ALA A 889 -29.95 -16.88 28.60
CA ALA A 889 -30.12 -15.69 27.77
C ALA A 889 -28.75 -15.06 27.47
N GLY A 890 -28.37 -14.99 26.19
CA GLY A 890 -27.02 -14.61 25.72
C GLY A 890 -26.61 -13.16 25.93
N THR A 891 -26.59 -12.65 27.16
CA THR A 891 -26.11 -11.31 27.51
C THR A 891 -25.05 -11.38 28.62
N ASP A 892 -23.89 -11.96 28.31
CA ASP A 892 -22.68 -11.80 29.15
C ASP A 892 -22.10 -10.39 28.93
N SER A 893 -21.77 -9.68 30.01
CA SER A 893 -21.12 -8.37 29.92
C SER A 893 -19.72 -8.46 29.30
N ARG A 894 -19.22 -7.37 28.69
CA ARG A 894 -17.85 -7.31 28.15
C ARG A 894 -16.78 -7.58 29.21
N LEU A 895 -17.01 -7.19 30.46
CA LEU A 895 -16.09 -7.43 31.55
C LEU A 895 -16.06 -8.92 31.94
N ALA A 896 -17.22 -9.59 32.00
CA ALA A 896 -17.31 -11.02 32.29
C ALA A 896 -16.62 -11.88 31.23
N LEU A 897 -16.80 -11.54 29.95
CA LEU A 897 -16.10 -12.22 28.86
C LEU A 897 -14.58 -12.11 28.97
N ALA A 898 -14.07 -10.97 29.40
CA ALA A 898 -12.64 -10.74 29.54
C ALA A 898 -12.01 -11.49 30.72
N GLU A 899 -12.72 -11.61 31.85
CA GLU A 899 -12.30 -12.44 32.99
C GLU A 899 -12.09 -13.90 32.56
N LEU A 900 -13.09 -14.45 31.86
CA LEU A 900 -13.04 -15.82 31.35
C LEU A 900 -11.91 -16.02 30.32
N GLU A 901 -11.71 -15.05 29.43
CA GLU A 901 -10.65 -15.10 28.42
C GLU A 901 -9.26 -15.19 29.06
N VAL A 902 -8.96 -14.34 30.04
CA VAL A 902 -7.67 -14.36 30.75
C VAL A 902 -7.48 -15.67 31.50
N SER A 903 -8.53 -16.13 32.18
CA SER A 903 -8.44 -17.34 32.98
C SER A 903 -8.12 -18.56 32.10
N SER A 904 -8.81 -18.66 30.96
CA SER A 904 -8.54 -19.66 29.92
C SER A 904 -7.12 -19.57 29.37
N ASP A 905 -6.67 -18.37 28.98
CA ASP A 905 -5.33 -18.15 28.42
C ASP A 905 -4.24 -18.56 29.42
N TYR A 906 -4.41 -18.18 30.69
CA TYR A 906 -3.48 -18.52 31.76
C TYR A 906 -3.44 -20.03 32.01
N ALA A 907 -4.61 -20.68 32.14
CA ALA A 907 -4.71 -22.12 32.34
C ALA A 907 -4.05 -22.93 31.20
N THR A 908 -4.29 -22.52 29.95
CA THR A 908 -3.73 -23.17 28.76
C THR A 908 -2.20 -23.12 28.77
N VAL A 909 -1.63 -21.96 29.10
CA VAL A 909 -0.17 -21.78 29.15
C VAL A 909 0.45 -22.55 30.32
N THR A 910 -0.19 -22.56 31.48
CA THR A 910 0.26 -23.36 32.64
C THR A 910 0.23 -24.86 32.34
N GLN A 911 -0.81 -25.34 31.65
CA GLN A 911 -0.89 -26.74 31.22
C GLN A 911 0.24 -27.08 30.24
N LEU A 912 0.47 -26.24 29.23
CA LEU A 912 1.56 -26.42 28.26
C LEU A 912 2.94 -26.44 28.94
N MET A 913 3.17 -25.56 29.93
CA MET A 913 4.39 -25.57 30.73
C MET A 913 4.60 -26.92 31.41
N ASN A 914 3.56 -27.46 32.05
CA ASN A 914 3.63 -28.73 32.76
C ASN A 914 3.87 -29.91 31.81
N THR A 915 3.15 -29.95 30.67
CA THR A 915 3.34 -31.00 29.65
C THR A 915 4.76 -30.94 29.04
N ALA A 916 5.30 -29.75 28.79
CA ALA A 916 6.64 -29.58 28.25
C ALA A 916 7.75 -29.97 29.24
N LYS A 917 7.56 -29.71 30.54
CA LYS A 917 8.46 -30.19 31.60
C LYS A 917 8.51 -31.71 31.64
N VAL A 918 7.36 -32.37 31.52
CA VAL A 918 7.27 -33.85 31.47
C VAL A 918 7.93 -34.41 30.21
N ALA A 919 7.82 -33.71 29.08
CA ALA A 919 8.45 -34.09 27.81
C ALA A 919 9.96 -33.71 27.70
N ASN A 920 10.58 -33.19 28.77
CA ASN A 920 11.95 -32.67 28.79
C ASN A 920 12.24 -31.56 27.73
N ASP A 921 11.22 -30.87 27.24
CA ASP A 921 11.37 -29.72 26.35
C ASP A 921 11.49 -28.43 27.18
N PHE A 922 12.67 -28.22 27.74
CA PHE A 922 12.97 -27.07 28.62
C PHE A 922 12.84 -25.72 27.90
N GLY A 923 13.00 -25.68 26.58
CA GLY A 923 12.79 -24.48 25.78
C GLY A 923 11.31 -24.08 25.72
N VAL A 924 10.41 -25.06 25.52
CA VAL A 924 8.96 -24.84 25.53
C VAL A 924 8.47 -24.48 26.92
N ALA A 925 8.97 -25.16 27.96
CA ALA A 925 8.62 -24.87 29.35
C ALA A 925 9.01 -23.44 29.77
N LYS A 926 10.24 -23.01 29.43
CA LYS A 926 10.71 -21.65 29.73
C LYS A 926 9.88 -20.56 29.04
N TRP A 927 9.52 -20.76 27.78
CA TRP A 927 8.63 -19.84 27.06
C TRP A 927 7.24 -19.77 27.71
N ALA A 928 6.67 -20.92 28.09
CA ALA A 928 5.34 -20.97 28.70
C ALA A 928 5.33 -20.28 30.06
N GLN A 929 6.39 -20.44 30.86
CA GLN A 929 6.58 -19.71 32.11
C GLN A 929 6.60 -18.19 31.88
N GLN A 930 7.46 -17.71 30.98
CA GLN A 930 7.55 -16.28 30.65
C GLN A 930 6.21 -15.72 30.14
N ARG A 931 5.45 -16.54 29.41
CA ARG A 931 4.13 -16.18 28.91
C ARG A 931 3.11 -16.03 30.05
N ALA A 932 3.08 -16.97 31.00
CA ALA A 932 2.20 -16.89 32.17
C ALA A 932 2.52 -15.65 33.01
N GLU A 933 3.82 -15.37 33.23
CA GLU A 933 4.28 -14.15 33.91
C GLU A 933 3.85 -12.89 33.16
N THR A 934 3.93 -12.88 31.82
CA THR A 934 3.48 -11.74 30.99
C THR A 934 1.98 -11.48 31.12
N ILE A 935 1.14 -12.53 31.12
CA ILE A 935 -0.31 -12.40 31.31
C ILE A 935 -0.60 -11.84 32.70
N ALA A 936 0.01 -12.41 33.73
CA ALA A 936 -0.21 -12.02 35.13
C ALA A 936 0.25 -10.58 35.41
N SER A 937 1.39 -10.17 34.86
CA SER A 937 2.00 -8.85 35.06
C SER A 937 1.47 -7.76 34.11
N GLU A 938 0.57 -8.08 33.17
CA GLU A 938 -0.02 -7.08 32.28
C GLU A 938 -0.75 -5.99 33.07
N ASN A 939 -0.52 -4.73 32.74
CA ASN A 939 -1.19 -3.61 33.38
C ASN A 939 -2.73 -3.68 33.19
N VAL A 940 -3.49 -3.53 34.28
CA VAL A 940 -4.96 -3.70 34.26
C VAL A 940 -5.69 -2.66 33.39
N LEU A 941 -5.24 -1.41 33.34
CA LEU A 941 -5.84 -0.39 32.48
C LEU A 941 -5.65 -0.74 31.00
N LYS A 942 -4.44 -1.17 30.65
CA LYS A 942 -4.11 -1.63 29.29
C LYS A 942 -5.01 -2.81 28.91
N PHE A 943 -5.13 -3.79 29.81
CA PHE A 943 -6.02 -4.95 29.65
C PHE A 943 -7.48 -4.56 29.39
N LEU A 944 -8.07 -3.71 30.25
CA LEU A 944 -9.47 -3.29 30.17
C LEU A 944 -9.76 -2.49 28.89
N SER A 945 -8.82 -1.64 28.48
CA SER A 945 -8.94 -0.83 27.26
C SER A 945 -8.82 -1.66 25.99
N GLN A 946 -7.89 -2.63 25.95
CA GLN A 946 -7.69 -3.50 24.79
C GLN A 946 -8.91 -4.38 24.46
N ARG A 947 -9.68 -4.75 25.47
CA ARG A 947 -10.92 -5.55 25.36
C ARG A 947 -12.19 -4.70 25.27
N ALA A 948 -12.03 -3.39 25.11
CA ALA A 948 -13.11 -2.42 24.95
C ALA A 948 -14.16 -2.44 26.09
N ILE A 949 -13.73 -2.74 27.32
CA ILE A 949 -14.57 -2.70 28.53
C ILE A 949 -14.73 -1.25 28.99
N ILE A 950 -13.65 -0.48 28.91
CA ILE A 950 -13.63 0.95 29.19
C ILE A 950 -13.36 1.73 27.89
N PRO A 951 -13.73 3.02 27.82
CA PRO A 951 -13.45 3.85 26.65
C PRO A 951 -11.95 3.93 26.33
N LYS A 952 -11.60 3.94 25.04
CA LYS A 952 -10.25 4.20 24.52
C LYS A 952 -10.22 5.56 23.80
N TYR A 953 -9.04 6.04 23.42
CA TYR A 953 -8.82 7.31 22.69
C TYR A 953 -9.56 7.39 21.33
N GLY A 954 -9.96 6.25 20.76
CA GLY A 954 -11.09 6.16 19.84
C GLY A 954 -12.18 5.35 20.52
N PHE A 955 -13.45 5.58 20.19
CA PHE A 955 -14.60 4.87 20.78
C PHE A 955 -15.06 3.61 20.01
N PRO A 956 -14.23 2.83 19.28
CA PRO A 956 -14.77 1.78 18.43
C PRO A 956 -15.43 0.68 19.27
N VAL A 957 -16.65 0.31 18.90
CA VAL A 957 -17.53 -0.54 19.71
C VAL A 957 -17.21 -2.03 19.50
N ASP A 958 -16.76 -2.42 18.33
CA ASP A 958 -16.54 -3.82 17.97
C ASP A 958 -15.10 -4.09 17.51
N VAL A 959 -14.10 -3.73 18.32
CA VAL A 959 -12.67 -4.00 18.03
C VAL A 959 -12.26 -5.40 18.48
N VAL A 960 -11.54 -6.09 17.61
CA VAL A 960 -10.85 -7.34 17.89
C VAL A 960 -9.35 -7.22 17.62
N THR A 961 -8.57 -8.14 18.18
CA THR A 961 -7.12 -8.18 18.07
C THR A 961 -6.66 -9.36 17.21
N LEU A 962 -5.51 -9.21 16.59
CA LEU A 962 -4.70 -10.36 16.15
C LEU A 962 -3.61 -10.57 17.19
N ASP A 963 -3.70 -11.68 17.94
CA ASP A 963 -2.72 -12.01 18.96
C ASP A 963 -1.39 -12.48 18.34
N THR A 964 -0.36 -11.64 18.45
CA THR A 964 1.02 -11.90 17.98
C THR A 964 1.92 -12.54 19.04
N GLN A 965 1.40 -12.76 20.25
CA GLN A 965 2.17 -13.30 21.38
C GLN A 965 2.52 -14.79 21.24
N PRO A 966 1.71 -15.65 20.59
CA PRO A 966 2.15 -17.01 20.26
C PRO A 966 3.45 -17.04 19.42
N ALA A 967 3.63 -16.10 18.48
CA ALA A 967 4.84 -15.96 17.66
C ALA A 967 6.10 -15.43 18.41
N SER A 968 6.05 -15.28 19.74
CA SER A 968 7.02 -14.59 20.62
C SER A 968 8.38 -15.29 20.83
N ARG A 969 8.89 -16.12 19.90
CA ARG A 969 10.33 -16.46 19.94
C ARG A 969 11.22 -15.23 19.68
N ASN A 970 10.65 -14.11 19.22
CA ASN A 970 11.36 -12.87 18.87
C ASN A 970 10.93 -11.66 19.73
N ARG A 971 11.89 -10.80 20.11
CA ARG A 971 11.66 -9.48 20.76
C ARG A 971 10.72 -8.54 19.97
N ALA A 972 10.46 -8.86 18.69
CA ALA A 972 9.67 -8.05 17.77
C ALA A 972 8.15 -8.07 18.04
N SER A 973 7.59 -9.10 18.70
CA SER A 973 6.14 -9.14 19.01
C SER A 973 5.73 -8.05 20.00
N GLY A 974 6.62 -7.64 20.90
CA GLY A 974 6.37 -6.54 21.83
C GLY A 974 6.31 -5.16 21.16
N ALA A 975 6.78 -5.05 19.91
CA ALA A 975 6.88 -3.78 19.19
C ALA A 975 5.58 -3.35 18.49
N VAL A 976 4.60 -4.26 18.35
CA VAL A 976 3.37 -4.04 17.57
C VAL A 976 2.12 -4.36 18.40
N GLN A 977 1.02 -3.71 18.06
CA GLN A 977 -0.31 -3.94 18.62
C GLN A 977 -1.36 -3.93 17.50
N LEU A 978 -1.73 -5.13 17.02
CA LEU A 978 -2.60 -5.30 15.87
C LEU A 978 -4.07 -5.38 16.28
N GLN A 979 -4.82 -4.30 16.02
CA GLN A 979 -6.23 -4.19 16.37
C GLN A 979 -7.04 -3.61 15.22
N ARG A 980 -8.24 -4.16 15.00
CA ARG A 980 -9.15 -3.70 13.95
C ARG A 980 -10.60 -3.85 14.35
N ASP A 981 -11.45 -2.98 13.81
CA ASP A 981 -12.90 -3.15 13.87
C ASP A 981 -13.28 -4.50 13.24
N LEU A 982 -14.22 -5.21 13.84
CA LEU A 982 -14.58 -6.58 13.50
C LEU A 982 -15.08 -6.69 12.05
N ALA A 983 -15.81 -5.69 11.55
CA ALA A 983 -16.27 -5.66 10.16
C ALA A 983 -15.11 -5.69 9.14
N LEU A 984 -13.95 -5.13 9.51
CA LEU A 984 -12.74 -5.15 8.68
C LEU A 984 -11.84 -6.36 9.02
N ALA A 985 -11.77 -6.73 10.30
CA ALA A 985 -10.94 -7.83 10.79
C ALA A 985 -11.30 -9.18 10.17
N ILE A 986 -12.58 -9.43 9.88
CA ILE A 986 -13.02 -10.69 9.23
C ILE A 986 -12.45 -10.88 7.81
N SER A 987 -11.83 -9.86 7.20
CA SER A 987 -11.06 -10.01 5.96
C SER A 987 -9.56 -9.73 6.14
N GLU A 988 -9.17 -8.72 6.92
CA GLU A 988 -7.75 -8.38 7.15
C GLU A 988 -7.02 -9.41 8.03
N PHE A 989 -7.71 -9.97 9.03
CA PHE A 989 -7.16 -10.96 9.96
C PHE A 989 -7.70 -12.36 9.71
N ALA A 990 -8.44 -12.58 8.61
CA ALA A 990 -8.91 -13.90 8.24
C ALA A 990 -7.75 -14.92 8.15
N PRO A 991 -7.97 -16.21 8.44
CA PRO A 991 -6.92 -17.21 8.39
C PRO A 991 -6.13 -17.18 7.06
N SER A 992 -4.82 -17.37 7.14
CA SER A 992 -3.86 -17.26 6.03
C SER A 992 -3.60 -15.82 5.52
N SER A 993 -4.23 -14.79 6.09
CA SER A 993 -3.92 -13.39 5.74
C SER A 993 -2.55 -12.96 6.26
N GLU A 994 -1.87 -12.14 5.47
CA GLU A 994 -0.59 -11.51 5.82
C GLU A 994 -0.71 -10.00 5.93
N LEU A 995 -0.01 -9.43 6.90
CA LEU A 995 -0.01 -8.00 7.18
C LEU A 995 1.38 -7.52 7.59
N ILE A 996 1.68 -6.28 7.26
CA ILE A 996 2.97 -5.64 7.47
C ILE A 996 2.85 -4.66 8.63
N ALA A 997 3.74 -4.83 9.61
CA ALA A 997 3.90 -3.88 10.71
C ALA A 997 5.33 -3.94 11.23
N ASN A 998 5.89 -2.76 11.52
CA ASN A 998 7.25 -2.50 11.95
C ASN A 998 8.29 -3.21 11.06
N LYS A 999 8.18 -3.00 9.73
CA LYS A 999 9.03 -3.60 8.68
C LYS A 999 9.05 -5.15 8.68
N LYS A 1000 8.01 -5.80 9.21
CA LYS A 1000 7.87 -7.27 9.25
C LYS A 1000 6.52 -7.74 8.75
N VAL A 1001 6.49 -8.92 8.13
CA VAL A 1001 5.29 -9.65 7.77
C VAL A 1001 4.84 -10.49 8.95
N TRP A 1002 3.55 -10.38 9.27
CA TRP A 1002 2.84 -11.12 10.28
C TRP A 1002 1.73 -11.92 9.60
N GLN A 1003 1.47 -13.14 10.08
CA GLN A 1003 0.46 -14.02 9.51
C GLN A 1003 -0.64 -14.35 10.53
N SER A 1004 -1.90 -14.26 10.10
CA SER A 1004 -3.04 -14.80 10.85
C SER A 1004 -3.16 -16.31 10.63
N TYR A 1005 -3.15 -17.07 11.71
CA TYR A 1005 -3.16 -18.53 11.68
C TYR A 1005 -4.55 -19.14 11.94
N GLY A 1006 -5.45 -18.39 12.56
CA GLY A 1006 -6.76 -18.90 12.93
C GLY A 1006 -7.56 -17.93 13.79
N LEU A 1007 -8.70 -18.42 14.27
CA LEU A 1007 -9.56 -17.70 15.21
C LEU A 1007 -9.07 -17.96 16.64
N LYS A 1008 -9.13 -16.93 17.50
CA LYS A 1008 -8.84 -17.12 18.92
C LYS A 1008 -9.98 -17.91 19.56
N LYS A 1009 -9.63 -18.93 20.35
CA LYS A 1009 -10.56 -19.80 21.07
C LYS A 1009 -10.42 -19.56 22.57
N VAL A 1010 -11.54 -19.52 23.29
CA VAL A 1010 -11.60 -19.38 24.75
C VAL A 1010 -12.22 -20.66 25.33
N ALA A 1011 -11.60 -21.22 26.36
CA ALA A 1011 -12.07 -22.45 26.99
C ALA A 1011 -13.49 -22.30 27.54
N GLY A 1012 -14.34 -23.31 27.30
CA GLY A 1012 -15.74 -23.32 27.77
C GLY A 1012 -16.68 -22.35 27.04
N LYS A 1013 -16.22 -21.62 26.02
CA LYS A 1013 -17.04 -20.72 25.20
C LYS A 1013 -16.96 -21.09 23.72
N GLU A 1014 -18.08 -20.91 23.01
CA GLU A 1014 -18.18 -21.09 21.56
C GLU A 1014 -18.34 -19.74 20.86
N TRP A 1015 -17.88 -19.65 19.62
CA TRP A 1015 -18.18 -18.49 18.79
C TRP A 1015 -19.67 -18.50 18.41
N PRO A 1016 -20.34 -17.34 18.33
CA PRO A 1016 -21.67 -17.27 17.74
C PRO A 1016 -21.66 -17.80 16.30
N ARG A 1017 -22.68 -18.59 15.95
CA ARG A 1017 -22.84 -19.20 14.62
C ARG A 1017 -24.25 -18.97 14.11
N ARG A 1018 -24.37 -18.70 12.83
CA ARG A 1018 -25.64 -18.56 12.11
C ARG A 1018 -25.58 -19.32 10.80
N HIS A 1019 -26.72 -19.86 10.40
CA HIS A 1019 -26.90 -20.31 9.02
C HIS A 1019 -27.36 -19.13 8.18
N TYR A 1020 -26.97 -19.12 6.91
CA TYR A 1020 -27.38 -18.09 5.97
C TYR A 1020 -27.66 -18.68 4.60
N ARG A 1021 -28.50 -17.99 3.84
CA ARG A 1021 -28.74 -18.22 2.42
C ARG A 1021 -28.75 -16.88 1.72
N ARG A 1022 -28.09 -16.82 0.55
CA ARG A 1022 -28.08 -15.62 -0.30
C ARG A 1022 -28.28 -15.93 -1.77
N CYS A 1023 -28.81 -14.96 -2.50
CA CYS A 1023 -28.93 -15.01 -3.96
C CYS A 1023 -27.67 -14.45 -4.63
N LYS A 1024 -27.20 -15.11 -5.69
CA LYS A 1024 -26.04 -14.64 -6.49
C LYS A 1024 -26.41 -13.51 -7.45
N THR A 1025 -27.66 -13.44 -7.89
CA THR A 1025 -28.14 -12.51 -8.93
C THR A 1025 -28.93 -11.33 -8.41
N HIS A 1026 -29.59 -11.44 -7.25
CA HIS A 1026 -30.50 -10.41 -6.71
C HIS A 1026 -30.02 -9.79 -5.39
N ASN A 1027 -28.88 -10.23 -4.85
CA ASN A 1027 -28.34 -9.83 -3.53
C ASN A 1027 -29.30 -10.02 -2.33
N SER A 1028 -30.38 -10.79 -2.49
CA SER A 1028 -31.29 -11.17 -1.39
C SER A 1028 -30.57 -12.06 -0.37
N PHE A 1029 -30.81 -11.83 0.92
CA PHE A 1029 -30.12 -12.48 2.03
C PHE A 1029 -31.07 -12.80 3.18
N VAL A 1030 -30.92 -13.98 3.77
CA VAL A 1030 -31.62 -14.41 4.98
C VAL A 1030 -30.68 -15.20 5.88
N GLU A 1031 -30.93 -15.14 7.19
CA GLU A 1031 -30.18 -15.90 8.21
C GLU A 1031 -31.09 -16.47 9.29
N TRP A 1032 -30.64 -17.53 9.94
CA TRP A 1032 -31.39 -18.24 10.97
C TRP A 1032 -30.45 -18.95 11.95
N GLN A 1033 -31.00 -19.39 13.09
CA GLN A 1033 -30.24 -20.13 14.10
C GLN A 1033 -30.07 -21.60 13.69
N PRO A 1034 -28.96 -22.26 14.12
CA PRO A 1034 -28.87 -23.71 14.07
C PRO A 1034 -30.05 -24.38 14.74
N GLY A 1035 -30.79 -25.21 13.99
CA GLY A 1035 -31.99 -25.91 14.45
C GLY A 1035 -33.33 -25.28 14.03
N GLU A 1036 -33.33 -24.04 13.52
CA GLU A 1036 -34.53 -23.44 12.90
C GLU A 1036 -34.74 -23.93 11.46
N SER A 1037 -35.98 -23.88 10.98
CA SER A 1037 -36.32 -24.23 9.60
C SER A 1037 -35.70 -23.24 8.61
N GLU A 1038 -35.14 -23.75 7.52
CA GLU A 1038 -34.48 -22.92 6.50
C GLU A 1038 -35.49 -21.96 5.83
N PRO A 1039 -35.29 -20.63 5.95
CA PRO A 1039 -36.17 -19.63 5.36
C PRO A 1039 -36.00 -19.55 3.84
N VAL A 1040 -37.07 -19.10 3.17
CA VAL A 1040 -37.07 -18.82 1.73
C VAL A 1040 -36.50 -17.43 1.48
N LEU A 1041 -35.71 -17.29 0.42
CA LEU A 1041 -35.22 -15.98 0.01
C LEU A 1041 -36.37 -15.08 -0.44
N ALA A 1042 -36.30 -13.80 -0.08
CA ALA A 1042 -37.27 -12.82 -0.55
C ALA A 1042 -37.30 -12.77 -2.09
N CYS A 1043 -36.21 -12.93 -2.82
CA CYS A 1043 -36.29 -12.93 -4.29
C CYS A 1043 -37.00 -14.15 -4.92
N GLY A 1044 -37.30 -15.20 -4.14
CA GLY A 1044 -37.89 -16.44 -4.66
C GLY A 1044 -36.92 -17.38 -5.40
N CYS A 1045 -35.67 -16.97 -5.61
CA CYS A 1045 -34.64 -17.83 -6.22
C CYS A 1045 -34.34 -19.05 -5.37
N ALA A 1046 -34.06 -20.18 -6.02
CA ALA A 1046 -33.70 -21.44 -5.38
C ALA A 1046 -32.63 -22.20 -6.19
N GLY A 1047 -32.07 -23.26 -5.61
CA GLY A 1047 -31.11 -24.12 -6.30
C GLY A 1047 -29.79 -23.42 -6.64
N ARG A 1048 -29.33 -23.54 -7.89
CA ARG A 1048 -27.99 -23.10 -8.34
C ARG A 1048 -27.74 -21.59 -8.25
N GLU A 1049 -28.81 -20.81 -8.21
CA GLU A 1049 -28.78 -19.34 -8.07
C GLU A 1049 -28.53 -18.87 -6.64
N THR A 1050 -28.54 -19.80 -5.67
CA THR A 1050 -28.42 -19.51 -4.25
C THR A 1050 -27.18 -20.15 -3.64
N LEU A 1051 -26.69 -19.58 -2.54
CA LEU A 1051 -25.58 -20.10 -1.75
C LEU A 1051 -26.03 -20.17 -0.29
N THR A 1052 -26.08 -21.39 0.25
CA THR A 1052 -26.38 -21.66 1.66
C THR A 1052 -25.12 -22.05 2.40
N GLY A 1053 -24.86 -21.46 3.57
CA GLY A 1053 -23.69 -21.76 4.38
C GLY A 1053 -23.89 -21.45 5.87
N THR A 1054 -22.81 -21.59 6.63
CA THR A 1054 -22.72 -21.21 8.03
C THR A 1054 -21.63 -20.16 8.16
N TYR A 1055 -21.87 -19.11 8.94
CA TYR A 1055 -20.83 -18.15 9.30
C TYR A 1055 -20.59 -18.12 10.81
N VAL A 1056 -19.38 -17.69 11.17
CA VAL A 1056 -18.90 -17.58 12.56
C VAL A 1056 -18.57 -16.12 12.83
N VAL A 1057 -18.98 -15.61 14.00
CA VAL A 1057 -18.60 -14.27 14.46
C VAL A 1057 -17.38 -14.38 15.39
N PRO A 1058 -16.18 -13.94 14.99
CA PRO A 1058 -14.96 -14.15 15.77
C PRO A 1058 -14.82 -13.10 16.87
N ILE A 1059 -15.75 -13.12 17.84
CA ILE A 1059 -15.83 -12.15 18.95
C ILE A 1059 -14.60 -12.13 19.86
N PHE A 1060 -13.84 -13.23 19.90
CA PHE A 1060 -12.59 -13.36 20.67
C PHE A 1060 -11.35 -12.89 19.89
N GLY A 1061 -11.51 -12.52 18.61
CA GLY A 1061 -10.42 -12.11 17.73
C GLY A 1061 -9.70 -13.27 17.04
N PHE A 1062 -8.46 -13.00 16.64
CA PHE A 1062 -7.64 -13.86 15.78
C PHE A 1062 -6.31 -14.14 16.44
N THR A 1063 -5.58 -15.16 15.96
CA THR A 1063 -4.32 -15.57 16.56
C THR A 1063 -3.25 -15.92 15.52
N SER A 1064 -2.00 -15.64 15.84
CA SER A 1064 -0.82 -16.09 15.11
C SER A 1064 -0.35 -17.48 15.59
N SER A 1065 0.56 -18.09 14.85
CA SER A 1065 1.17 -19.36 15.26
C SER A 1065 2.52 -19.15 15.94
N ARG A 1066 2.79 -19.95 16.97
CA ARG A 1066 4.15 -20.09 17.54
C ARG A 1066 5.17 -20.65 16.56
N LEU A 1067 4.71 -21.39 15.54
CA LEU A 1067 5.57 -21.96 14.51
C LEU A 1067 5.99 -20.92 13.46
N TYR A 1068 5.32 -19.77 13.41
CA TYR A 1068 5.59 -18.72 12.45
C TYR A 1068 6.61 -17.73 12.98
N THR A 1069 7.65 -17.43 12.18
CA THR A 1069 8.65 -16.41 12.50
C THR A 1069 8.44 -15.19 11.60
N PRO A 1070 8.14 -14.00 12.17
CA PRO A 1070 8.01 -12.78 11.38
C PRO A 1070 9.32 -12.44 10.65
N HIS A 1071 9.22 -12.16 9.36
CA HIS A 1071 10.36 -11.90 8.47
C HIS A 1071 10.18 -10.56 7.73
N ALA A 1072 11.24 -10.08 7.08
CA ALA A 1072 11.17 -8.84 6.29
C ALA A 1072 10.25 -9.04 5.07
N PRO A 1073 9.46 -8.03 4.67
CA PRO A 1073 8.65 -8.11 3.45
C PRO A 1073 9.52 -8.40 2.23
N THR A 1074 8.93 -9.05 1.23
CA THR A 1074 9.55 -9.22 -0.11
C THR A 1074 8.73 -8.51 -1.20
N GLY A 1075 7.60 -7.93 -0.81
CA GLY A 1075 6.62 -7.25 -1.66
C GLY A 1075 5.38 -6.88 -0.85
N LYS A 1076 4.42 -6.23 -1.51
CA LYS A 1076 3.13 -5.89 -0.90
C LYS A 1076 2.33 -7.17 -0.64
N THR A 1077 1.65 -7.25 0.50
CA THR A 1077 0.78 -8.39 0.79
C THR A 1077 -0.43 -8.37 -0.14
N SER A 1078 -0.84 -9.53 -0.63
CA SER A 1078 -2.02 -9.64 -1.48
C SER A 1078 -3.29 -9.51 -0.63
N ARG A 1079 -4.24 -8.69 -1.07
CA ARG A 1079 -5.60 -8.70 -0.48
C ARG A 1079 -6.29 -10.00 -0.89
N LEU A 1080 -6.28 -11.00 0.00
CA LEU A 1080 -6.82 -12.33 -0.28
C LEU A 1080 -8.35 -12.38 -0.23
N PHE A 1081 -8.95 -11.48 0.57
CA PHE A 1081 -10.37 -11.56 0.92
C PHE A 1081 -11.04 -10.18 0.86
N ALA A 1082 -12.35 -10.20 0.62
CA ALA A 1082 -13.24 -9.04 0.63
C ALA A 1082 -14.42 -9.29 1.55
N THR A 1083 -14.98 -8.21 2.10
CA THR A 1083 -16.22 -8.24 2.87
C THR A 1083 -17.36 -7.66 2.06
N ARG A 1084 -18.57 -8.20 2.24
CA ARG A 1084 -19.79 -7.69 1.59
C ARG A 1084 -20.90 -7.46 2.61
N PRO A 1085 -21.58 -6.31 2.59
CA PRO A 1085 -22.75 -6.03 3.43
C PRO A 1085 -24.01 -6.66 2.85
N TYR A 1086 -24.76 -7.38 3.68
CA TYR A 1086 -26.07 -7.93 3.34
C TYR A 1086 -27.14 -7.41 4.31
N PHE A 1087 -28.28 -6.99 3.75
CA PHE A 1087 -29.45 -6.57 4.51
C PHE A 1087 -30.31 -7.77 4.87
N ALA A 1088 -30.43 -8.05 6.17
CA ALA A 1088 -31.18 -9.18 6.72
C ALA A 1088 -32.63 -8.82 7.08
N GLY A 1089 -33.03 -7.56 6.93
CA GLY A 1089 -34.39 -7.09 7.15
C GLY A 1089 -34.50 -5.98 8.22
N CYS A 1090 -35.70 -5.38 8.30
CA CYS A 1090 -36.05 -4.40 9.34
C CYS A 1090 -36.25 -5.10 10.69
N VAL A 1091 -35.97 -4.38 11.78
CA VAL A 1091 -36.24 -4.81 13.16
C VAL A 1091 -37.40 -3.97 13.69
N GLY A 1092 -38.52 -4.60 14.03
CA GLY A 1092 -39.72 -3.89 14.49
C GLY A 1092 -40.74 -3.58 13.37
N VAL A 1093 -41.63 -2.61 13.60
CA VAL A 1093 -42.72 -2.24 12.67
C VAL A 1093 -42.16 -1.44 11.50
N GLU A 1094 -42.48 -1.86 10.27
CA GLU A 1094 -42.04 -1.14 9.07
C GLU A 1094 -42.84 0.17 8.88
N PRO A 1095 -42.17 1.33 8.73
CA PRO A 1095 -42.86 2.61 8.51
C PRO A 1095 -43.47 2.72 7.10
N ASP A 1096 -44.44 3.62 6.97
CA ASP A 1096 -45.10 3.93 5.68
C ASP A 1096 -44.12 4.44 4.62
N GLU A 1097 -44.43 4.13 3.37
CA GLU A 1097 -43.62 4.49 2.20
C GLU A 1097 -43.97 5.90 1.72
N ILE A 1098 -42.96 6.76 1.61
CA ILE A 1098 -43.10 8.17 1.23
C ILE A 1098 -42.84 8.30 -0.28
N PRO A 1099 -43.83 8.68 -1.11
CA PRO A 1099 -43.64 8.86 -2.55
C PRO A 1099 -42.90 10.17 -2.86
N ILE A 1100 -41.92 10.10 -3.75
CA ILE A 1100 -41.16 11.24 -4.27
C ILE A 1100 -41.62 11.49 -5.71
N ARG A 1101 -42.05 12.71 -6.00
CA ARG A 1101 -42.60 13.10 -7.32
C ARG A 1101 -41.73 14.16 -7.98
N ASP A 1102 -41.67 14.15 -9.31
CA ASP A 1102 -41.04 15.22 -10.10
C ASP A 1102 -41.88 16.51 -10.08
N ARG A 1103 -41.37 17.57 -10.73
CA ARG A 1103 -42.09 18.85 -10.89
C ARG A 1103 -43.41 18.73 -11.67
N ALA A 1104 -43.61 17.65 -12.43
CA ALA A 1104 -44.82 17.36 -13.17
C ALA A 1104 -45.80 16.44 -12.39
N GLY A 1105 -45.45 16.01 -11.18
CA GLY A 1105 -46.26 15.15 -10.31
C GLY A 1105 -46.10 13.63 -10.56
N ASN A 1106 -45.22 13.21 -11.46
CA ASN A 1106 -44.98 11.78 -11.73
C ASN A 1106 -44.17 11.15 -10.60
N LEU A 1107 -44.44 9.88 -10.28
CA LEU A 1107 -43.66 9.14 -9.29
C LEU A 1107 -42.27 8.84 -9.84
N VAL A 1108 -41.25 9.30 -9.12
CA VAL A 1108 -39.83 9.18 -9.48
C VAL A 1108 -39.13 8.15 -8.61
N ALA A 1109 -39.41 8.20 -7.31
CA ALA A 1109 -38.85 7.29 -6.33
C ALA A 1109 -39.81 7.12 -5.15
N SER A 1110 -39.56 6.13 -4.33
CA SER A 1110 -40.18 6.00 -3.02
C SER A 1110 -39.12 5.79 -1.95
N LEU A 1111 -39.40 6.34 -0.77
CA LEU A 1111 -38.48 6.39 0.36
C LEU A 1111 -39.15 5.76 1.58
N ARG A 1112 -38.44 4.84 2.22
CA ARG A 1112 -38.85 4.25 3.50
C ARG A 1112 -37.75 4.47 4.53
N LYS A 1113 -38.07 5.24 5.57
CA LYS A 1113 -37.23 5.33 6.76
C LYS A 1113 -37.41 4.03 7.52
N ALA A 1114 -36.38 3.21 7.66
CA ALA A 1114 -36.45 1.96 8.40
C ALA A 1114 -35.42 2.01 9.53
N SER A 1115 -35.89 2.34 10.72
CA SER A 1115 -35.04 2.47 11.90
C SER A 1115 -35.62 1.60 13.03
N PRO A 1116 -34.95 0.51 13.42
CA PRO A 1116 -33.67 -0.02 12.94
C PRO A 1116 -33.73 -1.15 11.88
N GLY A 1117 -32.63 -1.35 11.15
CA GLY A 1117 -32.41 -2.47 10.24
C GLY A 1117 -31.23 -3.35 10.67
N ARG A 1118 -31.23 -4.63 10.27
CA ARG A 1118 -30.16 -5.59 10.58
C ARG A 1118 -29.26 -5.85 9.37
N LEU A 1119 -27.96 -5.70 9.57
CA LEU A 1119 -26.93 -5.94 8.56
C LEU A 1119 -25.97 -7.05 8.99
N VAL A 1120 -25.49 -7.77 7.99
CA VAL A 1120 -24.50 -8.83 8.15
C VAL A 1120 -23.36 -8.59 7.16
N MET A 1121 -22.17 -8.30 7.68
CA MET A 1121 -20.95 -8.31 6.88
C MET A 1121 -20.46 -9.74 6.78
N LEU A 1122 -20.24 -10.25 5.57
CA LEU A 1122 -19.66 -11.57 5.36
C LEU A 1122 -18.35 -11.51 4.59
N CYS A 1123 -17.41 -12.35 5.04
CA CYS A 1123 -16.21 -12.74 4.34
C CYS A 1123 -16.33 -14.24 4.00
N GLU A 1124 -16.55 -14.53 2.71
CA GLU A 1124 -16.82 -15.90 2.23
C GLU A 1124 -15.56 -16.61 1.71
N GLY A 1125 -14.37 -16.13 2.09
CA GLY A 1125 -13.10 -16.66 1.60
C GLY A 1125 -12.85 -16.34 0.13
N ARG A 1126 -11.80 -16.93 -0.44
CA ARG A 1126 -11.37 -16.66 -1.83
C ARG A 1126 -12.30 -17.34 -2.83
N MET A 1127 -12.85 -16.57 -3.78
CA MET A 1127 -13.86 -17.06 -4.74
C MET A 1127 -15.07 -17.75 -4.09
N GLY A 1128 -15.44 -17.35 -2.87
CA GLY A 1128 -16.58 -17.92 -2.15
C GLY A 1128 -16.36 -19.32 -1.53
N ASN A 1129 -15.12 -19.82 -1.48
CA ASN A 1129 -14.81 -21.18 -1.01
C ASN A 1129 -14.76 -21.34 0.53
N ARG A 1130 -15.10 -20.30 1.30
CA ARG A 1130 -15.14 -20.31 2.77
C ARG A 1130 -13.78 -20.63 3.41
N PHE A 1131 -13.78 -20.78 4.73
CA PHE A 1131 -12.63 -21.16 5.54
C PHE A 1131 -12.90 -22.50 6.24
N TYR A 1132 -11.85 -23.30 6.45
CA TYR A 1132 -11.91 -24.47 7.30
C TYR A 1132 -11.40 -24.09 8.69
N VAL A 1133 -12.27 -24.10 9.70
CA VAL A 1133 -11.93 -23.68 11.07
C VAL A 1133 -12.14 -24.83 12.06
N CYS A 1134 -11.14 -25.09 12.89
CA CYS A 1134 -11.16 -26.16 13.89
C CYS A 1134 -11.97 -25.72 15.11
N ARG A 1135 -12.97 -26.53 15.50
CA ARG A 1135 -13.82 -26.25 16.68
C ARG A 1135 -13.03 -26.21 17.98
N ASP A 1136 -12.04 -27.09 18.10
CA ASP A 1136 -11.36 -27.34 19.37
C ASP A 1136 -10.24 -26.32 19.64
N CYS A 1137 -9.44 -25.99 18.62
CA CYS A 1137 -8.25 -25.15 18.79
C CYS A 1137 -8.26 -23.84 17.99
N GLY A 1138 -9.25 -23.60 17.12
CA GLY A 1138 -9.35 -22.37 16.33
C GLY A 1138 -8.41 -22.25 15.13
N PHE A 1139 -7.61 -23.26 14.83
CA PHE A 1139 -6.83 -23.31 13.59
C PHE A 1139 -7.72 -23.04 12.36
N GLY A 1140 -7.24 -22.20 11.45
CA GLY A 1140 -7.94 -21.86 10.22
C GLY A 1140 -7.09 -22.10 8.97
N SER A 1141 -7.67 -22.72 7.95
CA SER A 1141 -7.01 -22.96 6.66
C SER A 1141 -7.97 -22.72 5.50
N LEU A 1142 -7.40 -22.49 4.32
CA LEU A 1142 -8.14 -22.45 3.05
C LEU A 1142 -8.37 -23.85 2.46
N LYS A 1143 -7.66 -24.87 2.96
CA LYS A 1143 -7.79 -26.26 2.52
C LYS A 1143 -8.20 -27.13 3.69
N HIS A 1144 -8.95 -28.18 3.39
CA HIS A 1144 -9.33 -29.16 4.40
C HIS A 1144 -8.14 -30.04 4.78
N GLU A 1145 -7.77 -30.06 6.06
CA GLU A 1145 -6.64 -30.82 6.60
C GLU A 1145 -7.14 -31.86 7.63
N ARG A 1146 -6.69 -33.12 7.53
CA ARG A 1146 -7.13 -34.17 8.48
C ARG A 1146 -6.48 -34.03 9.85
N THR A 1147 -5.26 -33.55 9.90
CA THR A 1147 -4.48 -33.26 11.11
C THR A 1147 -3.82 -31.92 10.93
N HIS A 1148 -3.69 -31.15 12.01
CA HIS A 1148 -3.11 -29.82 11.97
C HIS A 1148 -2.35 -29.51 13.25
N ARG A 1149 -1.58 -28.42 13.24
CA ARG A 1149 -0.93 -27.88 14.43
C ARG A 1149 -1.85 -26.81 15.04
N ASN A 1150 -1.98 -26.82 16.36
CA ASN A 1150 -2.68 -25.75 17.05
C ASN A 1150 -1.82 -24.46 17.07
N PRO A 1151 -2.38 -23.29 17.40
CA PRO A 1151 -1.64 -22.02 17.44
C PRO A 1151 -0.39 -22.03 18.36
N HIS A 1152 -0.33 -22.96 19.32
CA HIS A 1152 0.77 -23.10 20.27
C HIS A 1152 1.84 -24.13 19.83
N GLY A 1153 1.67 -24.79 18.68
CA GLY A 1153 2.60 -25.76 18.10
C GLY A 1153 2.33 -27.24 18.44
N GLY A 1154 1.31 -27.53 19.25
CA GLY A 1154 0.86 -28.89 19.55
C GLY A 1154 0.12 -29.54 18.39
N ASN A 1155 0.06 -30.87 18.35
CA ASN A 1155 -0.78 -31.60 17.38
C ASN A 1155 -2.26 -31.52 17.79
N CYS A 1156 -3.15 -31.31 16.83
CA CYS A 1156 -4.59 -31.34 17.02
C CYS A 1156 -5.26 -32.18 15.93
N SER A 1157 -6.25 -32.99 16.34
CA SER A 1157 -7.08 -33.82 15.47
C SER A 1157 -8.55 -33.40 15.53
N GLY A 1158 -8.82 -32.17 15.96
CA GLY A 1158 -10.17 -31.62 16.04
C GLY A 1158 -10.83 -31.47 14.67
N LEU A 1159 -12.17 -31.47 14.64
CA LEU A 1159 -12.93 -31.38 13.39
C LEU A 1159 -12.87 -29.97 12.80
N LEU A 1160 -12.58 -29.88 11.50
CA LEU A 1160 -12.63 -28.64 10.71
C LEU A 1160 -14.01 -28.45 10.09
N ASP A 1161 -14.68 -27.35 10.43
CA ASP A 1161 -15.92 -26.95 9.77
C ASP A 1161 -15.63 -25.99 8.61
N SER A 1162 -16.37 -26.13 7.51
CA SER A 1162 -16.42 -25.11 6.46
C SER A 1162 -17.35 -23.97 6.90
N VAL A 1163 -16.78 -22.78 7.13
CA VAL A 1163 -17.49 -21.60 7.63
C VAL A 1163 -17.07 -20.32 6.91
N SER A 1164 -17.99 -19.38 6.74
CA SER A 1164 -17.66 -17.98 6.43
C SER A 1164 -17.35 -17.22 7.72
N LEU A 1165 -16.67 -16.08 7.63
CA LEU A 1165 -16.51 -15.18 8.78
C LEU A 1165 -17.53 -14.05 8.66
N GLY A 1166 -18.19 -13.72 9.77
CA GLY A 1166 -19.27 -12.74 9.78
C GLY A 1166 -19.17 -11.71 10.89
N HIS A 1167 -19.81 -10.58 10.67
CA HIS A 1167 -20.09 -9.57 11.69
C HIS A 1167 -21.54 -9.11 11.55
N GLU A 1168 -22.31 -9.28 12.62
CA GLU A 1168 -23.70 -8.87 12.71
C GLU A 1168 -23.79 -7.55 13.46
N PHE A 1169 -24.51 -6.59 12.90
CA PHE A 1169 -24.81 -5.35 13.58
C PHE A 1169 -26.17 -4.80 13.14
N GLU A 1170 -26.81 -4.08 14.05
CA GLU A 1170 -28.04 -3.37 13.76
C GLU A 1170 -27.73 -1.88 13.67
N THR A 1171 -28.30 -1.25 12.65
CA THR A 1171 -28.04 0.15 12.31
C THR A 1171 -29.29 0.82 11.79
N ASP A 1172 -29.25 2.13 11.66
CA ASP A 1172 -30.33 2.86 11.00
C ASP A 1172 -30.17 2.72 9.49
N VAL A 1173 -31.30 2.48 8.81
CA VAL A 1173 -31.31 2.29 7.35
C VAL A 1173 -32.35 3.18 6.68
N LEU A 1174 -32.03 3.62 5.48
CA LEU A 1174 -32.94 4.29 4.57
C LEU A 1174 -33.07 3.44 3.31
N GLN A 1175 -34.30 3.04 2.97
CA GLN A 1175 -34.56 2.33 1.73
C GLN A 1175 -35.06 3.31 0.68
N LEU A 1176 -34.45 3.28 -0.50
CA LEU A 1176 -34.79 4.09 -1.67
C LEU A 1176 -35.12 3.17 -2.83
N GLN A 1177 -36.21 3.44 -3.54
CA GLN A 1177 -36.64 2.67 -4.71
C GLN A 1177 -36.92 3.63 -5.86
N PHE A 1178 -36.20 3.50 -6.98
CA PHE A 1178 -36.36 4.37 -8.14
C PHE A 1178 -37.25 3.74 -9.22
N VAL A 1179 -38.02 4.57 -9.92
CA VAL A 1179 -38.77 4.18 -11.11
C VAL A 1179 -37.82 4.23 -12.33
N LEU A 1180 -37.18 3.10 -12.62
CA LEU A 1180 -36.20 2.95 -13.70
C LEU A 1180 -36.74 2.10 -14.88
N PRO A 1181 -36.25 2.31 -16.12
CA PRO A 1181 -36.46 1.41 -17.25
C PRO A 1181 -36.03 -0.04 -16.95
N ASP A 1182 -36.71 -1.03 -17.54
CA ASP A 1182 -36.49 -2.45 -17.21
C ASP A 1182 -35.04 -2.93 -17.42
N HIS A 1183 -34.35 -2.42 -18.45
CA HIS A 1183 -32.96 -2.79 -18.73
C HIS A 1183 -31.97 -2.33 -17.64
N LEU A 1184 -32.19 -1.15 -17.03
CA LEU A 1184 -31.38 -0.66 -15.91
C LEU A 1184 -31.76 -1.33 -14.59
N ARG A 1185 -33.05 -1.65 -14.43
CA ARG A 1185 -33.59 -2.32 -13.24
C ARG A 1185 -32.99 -3.72 -13.04
N SER A 1186 -32.69 -4.44 -14.12
CA SER A 1186 -32.02 -5.75 -14.06
C SER A 1186 -30.50 -5.67 -13.92
N ASP A 1187 -29.90 -4.49 -14.07
CA ASP A 1187 -28.45 -4.29 -13.98
C ASP A 1187 -28.04 -3.91 -12.55
N ILE A 1188 -27.64 -4.93 -11.77
CA ILE A 1188 -27.13 -4.72 -10.41
C ILE A 1188 -25.86 -3.86 -10.39
N GLY A 1189 -25.02 -3.92 -11.43
CA GLY A 1189 -23.81 -3.11 -11.51
C GLY A 1189 -24.16 -1.62 -11.53
N PHE A 1190 -25.12 -1.25 -12.39
CA PHE A 1190 -25.68 0.10 -12.42
C PHE A 1190 -26.27 0.51 -11.07
N MET A 1191 -27.06 -0.37 -10.44
CA MET A 1191 -27.68 -0.07 -9.15
C MET A 1191 -26.64 0.16 -8.05
N TYR A 1192 -25.50 -0.55 -8.05
CA TYR A 1192 -24.43 -0.31 -7.09
C TYR A 1192 -23.74 1.03 -7.38
N SER A 1193 -23.48 1.35 -8.65
CA SER A 1193 -22.94 2.65 -9.03
C SER A 1193 -23.84 3.80 -8.57
N LEU A 1194 -25.16 3.67 -8.76
CA LEU A 1194 -26.14 4.65 -8.28
C LEU A 1194 -26.15 4.73 -6.75
N ALA A 1195 -26.11 3.58 -6.06
CA ALA A 1195 -26.08 3.51 -4.60
C ALA A 1195 -24.83 4.20 -4.01
N TYR A 1196 -23.65 3.98 -4.61
CA TYR A 1196 -22.41 4.65 -4.19
C TYR A 1196 -22.46 6.16 -4.47
N ALA A 1197 -22.97 6.58 -5.63
CA ALA A 1197 -23.11 8.01 -5.95
C ALA A 1197 -24.04 8.73 -4.94
N LEU A 1198 -25.14 8.08 -4.54
CA LEU A 1198 -26.04 8.59 -3.50
C LEU A 1198 -25.40 8.58 -2.11
N ALA A 1199 -24.61 7.55 -1.76
CA ALA A 1199 -23.91 7.54 -0.47
C ALA A 1199 -22.87 8.67 -0.40
N GLU A 1200 -22.03 8.84 -1.43
CA GLU A 1200 -21.00 9.89 -1.47
C GLU A 1200 -21.59 11.29 -1.49
N GLY A 1201 -22.68 11.52 -2.25
CA GLY A 1201 -23.37 12.80 -2.19
C GLY A 1201 -23.98 13.09 -0.82
N ALA A 1202 -24.42 12.06 -0.08
CA ALA A 1202 -25.03 12.20 1.23
C ALA A 1202 -23.97 12.56 2.26
N VAL A 1203 -22.82 11.88 2.17
CA VAL A 1203 -21.60 12.14 2.92
C VAL A 1203 -21.16 13.60 2.74
N GLU A 1204 -21.09 14.07 1.50
CA GLU A 1204 -20.75 15.46 1.19
C GLU A 1204 -21.77 16.44 1.79
N MET A 1205 -23.06 16.17 1.65
CA MET A 1205 -24.11 17.08 2.12
C MET A 1205 -24.24 17.13 3.65
N LEU A 1206 -24.03 16.00 4.33
CA LEU A 1206 -24.07 15.87 5.78
C LEU A 1206 -22.74 16.24 6.45
N GLU A 1207 -21.66 16.37 5.68
CA GLU A 1207 -20.28 16.54 6.14
C GLU A 1207 -19.85 15.52 7.19
N VAL A 1208 -20.24 14.27 6.95
CA VAL A 1208 -19.78 13.13 7.73
C VAL A 1208 -18.66 12.44 6.97
N PRO A 1209 -17.70 11.77 7.63
CA PRO A 1209 -16.68 11.02 6.91
C PRO A 1209 -17.31 9.97 5.98
N SER A 1210 -16.80 9.83 4.75
CA SER A 1210 -17.22 8.81 3.76
C SER A 1210 -17.25 7.38 4.29
N SER A 1211 -16.49 7.07 5.35
CA SER A 1211 -16.52 5.77 6.01
C SER A 1211 -17.74 5.52 6.91
N GLU A 1212 -18.50 6.55 7.28
CA GLU A 1212 -19.59 6.49 8.26
C GLU A 1212 -20.95 6.17 7.62
N LEU A 1213 -21.11 6.36 6.31
CA LEU A 1213 -22.30 6.01 5.54
C LEU A 1213 -21.92 5.05 4.41
N SER A 1214 -22.71 4.00 4.22
CA SER A 1214 -22.50 3.05 3.14
C SER A 1214 -23.83 2.62 2.53
N ALA A 1215 -23.77 1.90 1.42
CA ALA A 1215 -24.94 1.44 0.70
C ALA A 1215 -24.84 -0.04 0.34
N THR A 1216 -25.98 -0.71 0.31
CA THR A 1216 -26.14 -2.04 -0.28
C THR A 1216 -27.44 -2.11 -1.08
N ILE A 1217 -27.61 -3.17 -1.87
CA ILE A 1217 -28.81 -3.38 -2.68
C ILE A 1217 -29.60 -4.54 -2.08
N PHE A 1218 -30.91 -4.38 -2.03
CA PHE A 1218 -31.84 -5.41 -1.59
C PHE A 1218 -32.99 -5.57 -2.58
N VAL A 1219 -33.35 -6.80 -2.93
CA VAL A 1219 -34.48 -7.12 -3.82
C VAL A 1219 -35.50 -7.97 -3.05
N ALA A 1220 -36.73 -7.47 -2.92
CA ALA A 1220 -37.88 -8.20 -2.40
C ALA A 1220 -38.64 -8.95 -3.53
N THR A 1221 -39.45 -9.96 -3.18
CA THR A 1221 -40.13 -10.84 -4.16
C THR A 1221 -40.94 -10.06 -5.17
N GLY A 1222 -40.65 -10.23 -6.46
CA GLY A 1222 -41.40 -9.58 -7.55
C GLY A 1222 -41.29 -8.05 -7.60
N GLN A 1223 -40.33 -7.44 -6.88
CA GLN A 1223 -40.17 -5.99 -6.79
C GLN A 1223 -38.88 -5.49 -7.46
N THR A 1224 -38.89 -4.20 -7.82
CA THR A 1224 -37.69 -3.48 -8.29
C THR A 1224 -36.64 -3.40 -7.18
N PRO A 1225 -35.32 -3.43 -7.49
CA PRO A 1225 -34.28 -3.33 -6.48
C PRO A 1225 -34.39 -2.06 -5.64
N ARG A 1226 -34.12 -2.18 -4.35
CA ARG A 1226 -34.05 -1.09 -3.38
C ARG A 1226 -32.61 -0.82 -3.00
N ILE A 1227 -32.24 0.44 -2.93
CA ILE A 1227 -30.96 0.92 -2.38
C ILE A 1227 -31.17 1.09 -0.87
N VAL A 1228 -30.35 0.41 -0.08
CA VAL A 1228 -30.35 0.51 1.39
C VAL A 1228 -29.13 1.32 1.79
N LEU A 1229 -29.32 2.59 2.12
CA LEU A 1229 -28.29 3.42 2.77
C LEU A 1229 -28.29 3.09 4.26
N TYR A 1230 -27.12 2.95 4.86
CA TYR A 1230 -26.98 2.55 6.25
C TYR A 1230 -25.80 3.22 6.93
N ASP A 1231 -25.91 3.43 8.24
CA ASP A 1231 -24.79 3.95 9.02
C ASP A 1231 -23.78 2.82 9.25
N ASN A 1232 -22.56 3.05 8.77
CA ASN A 1232 -21.42 2.17 8.96
C ASN A 1232 -20.64 2.52 10.25
N ALA A 1233 -20.99 3.65 10.89
CA ALA A 1233 -20.50 4.09 12.18
C ALA A 1233 -20.88 3.12 13.32
N PRO A 1234 -19.95 2.80 14.25
CA PRO A 1234 -20.26 2.00 15.43
C PRO A 1234 -21.28 2.68 16.36
N GLY A 1235 -22.56 2.36 16.16
CA GLY A 1235 -23.64 2.57 17.12
C GLY A 1235 -24.65 3.66 16.78
N ARG A 1236 -25.18 3.62 15.55
CA ARG A 1236 -26.47 4.24 15.15
C ARG A 1236 -26.45 5.75 15.27
N CYS A 1237 -25.84 6.39 14.28
CA CYS A 1237 -25.62 7.83 14.25
C CYS A 1237 -26.71 8.58 13.48
N TRP A 1238 -27.79 7.92 13.05
CA TRP A 1238 -28.92 8.49 12.33
C TRP A 1238 -28.56 9.23 11.03
N PHE A 1239 -27.39 8.95 10.43
CA PHE A 1239 -26.90 9.67 9.24
C PHE A 1239 -27.73 9.33 8.01
N SER A 1240 -28.00 8.05 7.78
CA SER A 1240 -28.87 7.54 6.71
C SER A 1240 -30.28 8.14 6.76
N VAL A 1241 -30.85 8.30 7.96
CA VAL A 1241 -32.17 8.91 8.16
C VAL A 1241 -32.15 10.41 7.86
N SER A 1242 -31.06 11.10 8.23
CA SER A 1242 -30.84 12.53 7.97
C SER A 1242 -30.62 12.82 6.49
N ALA A 1243 -29.91 11.94 5.78
CA ALA A 1243 -29.72 12.03 4.32
C ALA A 1243 -31.06 12.08 3.58
N GLY A 1244 -32.03 11.26 3.99
CA GLY A 1244 -33.36 11.23 3.40
C GLY A 1244 -34.16 12.54 3.53
N ALA A 1245 -33.79 13.43 4.45
CA ALA A 1245 -34.38 14.76 4.58
C ALA A 1245 -33.61 15.86 3.83
N ALA A 1246 -32.34 15.60 3.50
CA ALA A 1246 -31.44 16.57 2.89
C ALA A 1246 -31.54 16.60 1.36
N TYR A 1247 -31.86 15.47 0.72
CA TYR A 1247 -31.88 15.35 -0.74
C TYR A 1247 -33.14 15.91 -1.42
N ASP A 1248 -32.93 16.75 -2.45
CA ASP A 1248 -33.93 17.01 -3.50
C ASP A 1248 -33.86 15.92 -4.58
N PHE A 1249 -34.50 14.78 -4.29
CA PHE A 1249 -34.50 13.60 -5.15
C PHE A 1249 -35.17 13.84 -6.53
N ALA A 1250 -36.01 14.88 -6.68
CA ALA A 1250 -36.63 15.22 -7.96
C ALA A 1250 -35.61 15.81 -8.95
N ALA A 1251 -34.62 16.57 -8.45
CA ALA A 1251 -33.55 17.12 -9.27
C ALA A 1251 -32.55 16.04 -9.74
N VAL A 1252 -32.25 15.06 -8.88
CA VAL A 1252 -31.34 13.94 -9.22
C VAL A 1252 -31.90 13.10 -10.37
N TYR A 1253 -33.20 12.82 -10.36
CA TYR A 1253 -33.85 12.05 -11.41
C TYR A 1253 -33.85 12.77 -12.77
N GLY A 1254 -34.06 14.09 -12.77
CA GLY A 1254 -34.03 14.89 -13.99
C GLY A 1254 -32.67 14.93 -14.69
N ASN A 1255 -31.57 14.76 -13.95
CA ASN A 1255 -30.21 14.66 -14.50
C ASN A 1255 -29.82 13.23 -14.93
N CYS A 1256 -30.55 12.21 -14.47
CA CYS A 1256 -30.33 10.81 -14.85
C CYS A 1256 -31.08 10.39 -16.13
N GLN A 1257 -32.16 11.09 -16.49
CA GLN A 1257 -32.78 11.00 -17.82
C GLN A 1257 -31.89 11.67 -18.87
#